data_AF-A0ABD0TJU2-F1
#
_entry.id   AF-A0ABD0TJU2-F1
#
_cell.length_a   1.000
_cell.length_b   1.000
_cell.length_c   1.000
_cell.angle_alpha   90.00
_cell.angle_beta   90.00
_cell.angle_gamma   90.00
#
_symmetry.space_group_name_H-M   'P 1'
#
loop_
_entity.id
_entity.type
_entity.pdbx_description
1 polymer ?
#
loop_
_entity_poly.entity_id
_entity_poly.type
_entity_poly.pdbx_seq_one_letter_code
_entity_poly.pdbx_strand_id
1 'polypeptide(L)'
;MKFCKQNDTAMLFKCLTRNYFGFRCSLSTHNMENDKNKEKKKSKKRNQDSLAYKKHREKANARKRKFLDKMTPEQKEMKRLKDREYYQRKKAENKVKTINDMTEREKRKQRKAWRKNSQKYRQKKKTLANVLADSPPCSENEMENNIHESRKTAGRKQVKKDKAQAYRTVKKQKHKIQKMQRTIDQLRKKVERNRRRQERTSQKNADTPTRKVNELTRGCTVTQEVRKRLIFGEVLTTQLKETVDKLPKNSKQREAFQKCVSGNRLKKYRLNNMAKQLLSKNKSNDNILTSNRRRPIFLITKKIREEIHKFFERDDVSRICPGKKDCLKGGKQKRLLLETVKNLHPQFCTETGIRVSYSTLLRAKPYWVVHPTKRDRDTCLCVRHENFEYKLNKLNRLGELPHNSTSQCIKAYSCDITSYECMFGLCGDCKEIKIDSGSNEATVQYFQWQVTKEDRIIKGEKKTVKLTKKVTVTSTVKDLKMSLAADISAMKKHAYGISENLKAKRELKDKLKETEIMIQIDFAENYMTKYGKEIQSIRFGASKGQLSIHTGVLYAKNDTSLETVPFATVSDNLDHQAHAVWGHLKSSLQKILSARPHVNTLHVFSDGPTSQYRNRTNIFLWIKTLMDHFPQITASTWTFSEPGHGKGPMDGVGGVLKKSADDHVLRGNDVNTAKDFVRLLKNSTVALHEVTDDEITTFKTMIPKKIDAIPGIMNITKIVWQNASDVSILLYQFSKLLREIKLQAFSVQNKENEIQEPSEIDVDIEINQDFLNSLNINRESIYGAVYGSDTSDDENLQTVSDRLHGNNDDIGAGTSYGNDKENFHPNMIRPKTFLLINVPTENKKNNYRYVAVADTSIDEDGDIKVTFLRCQHNSAKIFKIEHNDVSYISYEQIVKILPTPKLQKKGSRSFYYFDENMDIFEK
;
A
#
# COMPACT_ATOMS: atom_id res chain seq x y z
N MET A 1 55.81 -28.33 -28.43
CA MET A 1 57.18 -27.94 -28.00
C MET A 1 57.08 -26.87 -26.91
N LYS A 2 57.40 -27.26 -25.67
CA LYS A 2 57.73 -26.35 -24.56
C LYS A 2 59.23 -26.04 -24.68
N PHE A 3 59.67 -24.81 -24.36
CA PHE A 3 60.90 -24.61 -23.61
C PHE A 3 60.84 -23.27 -22.85
N CYS A 4 61.54 -23.28 -21.73
CA CYS A 4 61.42 -22.43 -20.55
C CYS A 4 62.69 -21.59 -20.35
N LYS A 5 62.59 -20.55 -19.50
CA LYS A 5 63.60 -19.86 -18.64
C LYS A 5 63.61 -18.33 -18.87
N GLN A 6 63.15 -17.49 -17.93
CA GLN A 6 63.75 -17.04 -16.65
C GLN A 6 65.11 -16.34 -16.79
N ASN A 7 65.14 -15.00 -16.79
CA ASN A 7 65.63 -14.14 -15.69
C ASN A 7 65.67 -12.65 -16.13
N ASP A 8 65.84 -11.76 -15.15
CA ASP A 8 66.11 -10.31 -15.26
C ASP A 8 64.93 -9.32 -15.17
N THR A 9 64.38 -9.17 -13.96
CA THR A 9 63.88 -7.86 -13.49
C THR A 9 64.07 -7.69 -11.98
N ALA A 10 65.32 -7.52 -11.55
CA ALA A 10 65.68 -7.15 -10.17
C ALA A 10 66.20 -5.69 -10.07
N MET A 11 65.76 -4.81 -10.97
CA MET A 11 66.30 -3.44 -11.06
C MET A 11 65.24 -2.35 -11.20
N LEU A 12 64.09 -2.48 -10.52
CA LEU A 12 63.06 -1.42 -10.47
C LEU A 12 62.23 -1.42 -9.16
N PHE A 13 62.81 -1.91 -8.07
CA PHE A 13 62.16 -1.97 -6.74
C PHE A 13 62.78 -1.03 -5.69
N LYS A 14 63.42 0.07 -6.12
CA LYS A 14 64.02 1.07 -5.21
C LYS A 14 63.69 2.55 -5.51
N CYS A 15 62.70 2.84 -6.37
CA CYS A 15 62.39 4.23 -6.74
C CYS A 15 60.94 4.71 -6.49
N LEU A 16 60.10 3.96 -5.75
CA LEU A 16 58.70 4.37 -5.49
C LEU A 16 58.22 4.25 -4.02
N THR A 17 59.14 4.17 -3.06
CA THR A 17 58.81 4.07 -1.62
C THR A 17 59.29 5.27 -0.79
N ARG A 18 59.47 6.45 -1.41
CA ARG A 18 59.85 7.68 -0.69
C ARG A 18 58.95 8.90 -0.94
N ASN A 19 57.76 8.71 -1.52
CA ASN A 19 56.80 9.80 -1.81
C ASN A 19 55.34 9.50 -1.42
N TYR A 20 55.10 8.60 -0.44
CA TYR A 20 53.73 8.23 -0.02
C TYR A 20 53.40 8.42 1.47
N PHE A 21 54.25 9.10 2.25
CA PHE A 21 54.02 9.35 3.68
C PHE A 21 53.98 10.83 4.10
N GLY A 22 53.91 11.77 3.14
CA GLY A 22 53.76 13.22 3.40
C GLY A 22 52.39 13.82 3.03
N PHE A 23 51.52 13.08 2.34
CA PHE A 23 50.28 13.63 1.75
C PHE A 23 48.97 13.06 2.32
N ARG A 24 49.03 12.34 3.46
CA ARG A 24 47.85 11.72 4.10
C ARG A 24 47.40 12.36 5.42
N CYS A 25 48.16 13.30 5.99
CA CYS A 25 47.77 13.99 7.23
C CYS A 25 46.97 15.30 7.00
N SER A 26 47.12 15.95 5.84
CA SER A 26 46.41 17.20 5.52
C SER A 26 45.05 17.01 4.82
N LEU A 27 44.77 15.83 4.25
CA LEU A 27 43.46 15.50 3.64
C LEU A 27 42.44 14.90 4.63
N SER A 28 42.88 14.48 5.82
CA SER A 28 42.01 13.92 6.86
C SER A 28 41.27 15.02 7.64
N THR A 29 42.00 16.05 8.07
CA THR A 29 41.46 17.19 8.83
C THR A 29 40.51 18.05 7.99
N HIS A 30 40.83 18.27 6.71
CA HIS A 30 39.99 19.06 5.80
C HIS A 30 38.68 18.36 5.40
N ASN A 31 38.63 17.02 5.43
CA ASN A 31 37.41 16.25 5.19
C ASN A 31 36.52 16.19 6.43
N MET A 32 37.09 16.04 7.63
CA MET A 32 36.31 16.05 8.89
C MET A 32 35.65 17.41 9.17
N GLU A 33 36.32 18.51 8.84
CA GLU A 33 35.79 19.86 9.07
C GLU A 33 34.68 20.24 8.07
N ASN A 34 34.80 19.77 6.81
CA ASN A 34 33.76 19.92 5.80
C ASN A 34 32.51 19.07 6.09
N ASP A 35 32.68 17.89 6.69
CA ASP A 35 31.56 17.04 7.08
C ASP A 35 30.86 17.55 8.35
N LYS A 36 31.60 18.05 9.35
CA LYS A 36 31.01 18.77 10.50
C LYS A 36 30.22 20.01 10.07
N ASN A 37 30.71 20.76 9.08
CA ASN A 37 29.99 21.91 8.53
C ASN A 37 28.76 21.52 7.67
N LYS A 38 28.80 20.39 6.96
CA LYS A 38 27.64 19.82 6.27
C LYS A 38 26.59 19.32 7.25
N GLU A 39 27.00 18.69 8.35
CA GLU A 39 26.09 18.23 9.41
C GLU A 39 25.44 19.40 10.16
N LYS A 40 26.21 20.42 10.54
CA LYS A 40 25.64 21.67 11.11
C LYS A 40 24.65 22.35 10.15
N LYS A 41 24.92 22.35 8.84
CA LYS A 41 23.97 22.87 7.82
C LYS A 41 22.72 21.98 7.65
N LYS A 42 22.87 20.65 7.71
CA LYS A 42 21.73 19.69 7.66
C LYS A 42 20.87 19.77 8.93
N SER A 43 21.49 19.91 10.10
CA SER A 43 20.84 20.13 11.40
C SER A 43 20.03 21.43 11.43
N LYS A 44 20.64 22.58 11.06
CA LYS A 44 19.91 23.85 10.93
C LYS A 44 18.74 23.78 9.95
N LYS A 45 18.88 23.04 8.85
CA LYS A 45 17.81 22.86 7.85
C LYS A 45 16.69 21.96 8.36
N ARG A 46 17.00 20.90 9.12
CA ARG A 46 16.01 20.03 9.79
C ARG A 46 15.21 20.80 10.84
N ASN A 47 15.87 21.65 11.64
CA ASN A 47 15.18 22.51 12.62
C ASN A 47 14.29 23.59 11.96
N GLN A 48 14.70 24.16 10.83
CA GLN A 48 13.88 25.14 10.09
C GLN A 48 12.67 24.53 9.36
N ASP A 49 12.69 23.23 9.06
CA ASP A 49 11.59 22.54 8.42
C ASP A 49 10.62 21.86 9.41
N SER A 50 10.95 21.84 10.71
CA SER A 50 10.08 21.37 11.79
C SER A 50 8.75 22.12 11.82
N LEU A 51 7.67 21.38 12.07
CA LEU A 51 6.31 21.92 12.16
C LEU A 51 6.21 22.96 13.28
N ALA A 52 6.94 22.77 14.38
CA ALA A 52 7.00 23.72 15.50
C ALA A 52 7.62 25.07 15.08
N TYR A 53 8.72 25.04 14.34
CA TYR A 53 9.36 26.25 13.83
C TYR A 53 8.46 27.00 12.83
N LYS A 54 7.74 26.27 11.96
CA LYS A 54 6.78 26.86 11.01
C LYS A 54 5.61 27.55 11.74
N LYS A 55 5.00 26.89 12.74
CA LYS A 55 3.95 27.47 13.59
C LYS A 55 4.43 28.70 14.36
N HIS A 56 5.63 28.65 14.94
CA HIS A 56 6.21 29.79 15.64
C HIS A 56 6.44 30.99 14.70
N ARG A 57 6.94 30.74 13.48
CA ARG A 57 7.13 31.77 12.47
C ARG A 57 5.81 32.37 11.95
N GLU A 58 4.76 31.55 11.85
CA GLU A 58 3.41 32.04 11.51
C GLU A 58 2.83 32.92 12.60
N LYS A 59 2.96 32.53 13.89
CA LYS A 59 2.58 33.37 15.03
C LYS A 59 3.35 34.70 15.06
N ALA A 60 4.67 34.67 14.82
CA ALA A 60 5.49 35.88 14.75
C ALA A 60 5.06 36.80 13.59
N ASN A 61 4.78 36.24 12.41
CA ASN A 61 4.28 37.01 11.26
C ASN A 61 2.87 37.60 11.52
N ALA A 62 1.99 36.87 12.21
CA ALA A 62 0.67 37.36 12.59
C ALA A 62 0.76 38.51 13.60
N ARG A 63 1.65 38.41 14.60
CA ARG A 63 1.95 39.51 15.54
C ARG A 63 2.47 40.75 14.80
N LYS A 64 3.40 40.57 13.85
CA LYS A 64 3.92 41.67 13.03
C LYS A 64 2.84 42.33 12.17
N ARG A 65 1.89 41.57 11.62
CA ARG A 65 0.74 42.14 10.88
C ARG A 65 -0.17 42.95 11.78
N LYS A 66 -0.59 42.39 12.92
CA LYS A 66 -1.40 43.13 13.91
C LYS A 66 -0.73 44.40 14.39
N PHE A 67 0.60 44.38 14.59
CA PHE A 67 1.38 45.56 14.93
C PHE A 67 1.38 46.61 13.80
N LEU A 68 1.49 46.18 12.55
CA LEU A 68 1.42 47.09 11.39
C LEU A 68 0.01 47.63 11.18
N ASP A 69 -1.04 46.85 11.42
CA ASP A 69 -2.43 47.29 11.24
C ASP A 69 -2.80 48.36 12.27
N LYS A 70 -2.24 48.29 13.48
CA LYS A 70 -2.41 49.29 14.55
C LYS A 70 -1.62 50.58 14.36
N MET A 71 -0.71 50.68 13.37
CA MET A 71 0.04 51.92 13.10
C MET A 71 -0.76 52.90 12.26
N THR A 72 -0.65 54.19 12.58
CA THR A 72 -1.21 55.28 11.76
C THR A 72 -0.53 55.35 10.39
N PRO A 73 -1.16 55.96 9.37
CA PRO A 73 -0.58 56.09 8.03
C PRO A 73 0.81 56.75 8.03
N GLU A 74 1.00 57.78 8.86
CA GLU A 74 2.27 58.51 9.01
C GLU A 74 3.37 57.65 9.64
N GLN A 75 3.05 56.88 10.67
CA GLN A 75 4.00 55.93 11.28
C GLN A 75 4.44 54.82 10.31
N LYS A 76 3.54 54.39 9.42
CA LYS A 76 3.86 53.44 8.35
C LYS A 76 4.82 54.05 7.33
N GLU A 77 4.69 55.34 7.03
CA GLU A 77 5.56 56.05 6.10
C GLU A 77 6.97 56.28 6.66
N MET A 78 7.07 56.72 7.92
CA MET A 78 8.36 56.85 8.63
C MET A 78 9.11 55.53 8.72
N LYS A 79 8.40 54.42 8.95
CA LYS A 79 8.99 53.08 8.94
C LYS A 79 9.50 52.67 7.56
N ARG A 80 8.76 52.99 6.48
CA ARG A 80 9.21 52.74 5.10
C ARG A 80 10.48 53.53 4.79
N LEU A 81 10.60 54.76 5.30
CA LEU A 81 11.82 55.57 5.17
C LEU A 81 13.01 54.91 5.87
N LYS A 82 12.86 54.51 7.14
CA LYS A 82 13.91 53.79 7.89
C LYS A 82 14.32 52.48 7.22
N ASP A 83 13.36 51.73 6.67
CA ASP A 83 13.64 50.49 5.93
C ASP A 83 14.41 50.77 4.61
N ARG A 84 14.12 51.90 3.93
CA ARG A 84 14.87 52.34 2.73
C ARG A 84 16.31 52.75 3.08
N GLU A 85 16.50 53.51 4.14
CA GLU A 85 17.83 53.90 4.64
C GLU A 85 18.65 52.68 5.06
N TYR A 86 18.04 51.75 5.79
CA TYR A 86 18.67 50.48 6.16
C TYR A 86 19.12 49.68 4.92
N TYR A 87 18.27 49.61 3.90
CA TYR A 87 18.59 48.94 2.64
C TYR A 87 19.75 49.63 1.90
N GLN A 88 19.76 50.96 1.83
CA GLN A 88 20.84 51.74 1.21
C GLN A 88 22.17 51.51 1.95
N ARG A 89 22.16 51.52 3.30
CA ARG A 89 23.35 51.20 4.11
C ARG A 89 23.86 49.78 3.84
N LYS A 90 22.97 48.78 3.75
CA LYS A 90 23.37 47.40 3.43
C LYS A 90 23.85 47.21 2.00
N LYS A 91 23.39 48.04 1.07
CA LYS A 91 23.88 48.10 -0.31
C LYS A 91 25.29 48.71 -0.35
N ALA A 92 25.54 49.78 0.40
CA ALA A 92 26.88 50.38 0.55
C ALA A 92 27.88 49.41 1.23
N GLU A 93 27.44 48.63 2.22
CA GLU A 93 28.24 47.57 2.86
C GLU A 93 28.46 46.31 1.98
N ASN A 94 28.03 46.29 0.71
CA ASN A 94 28.09 45.12 -0.20
C ASN A 94 27.42 43.83 0.32
N LYS A 95 26.56 43.93 1.35
CA LYS A 95 25.82 42.78 1.93
C LYS A 95 24.55 42.44 1.15
N VAL A 96 24.13 43.31 0.22
CA VAL A 96 23.01 43.10 -0.70
C VAL A 96 23.49 43.23 -2.13
N LYS A 97 23.69 42.11 -2.83
CA LYS A 97 24.11 42.09 -4.23
C LYS A 97 22.91 42.36 -5.15
N THR A 98 23.05 43.29 -6.10
CA THR A 98 22.06 43.41 -7.18
C THR A 98 22.25 42.26 -8.18
N ILE A 99 21.26 41.99 -9.02
CA ILE A 99 21.38 40.84 -9.95
C ILE A 99 22.55 40.99 -10.90
N ASN A 100 22.95 42.20 -11.25
CA ASN A 100 24.07 42.43 -12.15
C ASN A 100 25.40 42.01 -11.51
N ASP A 101 25.53 42.23 -10.19
CA ASP A 101 26.71 41.94 -9.37
C ASP A 101 26.78 40.47 -8.90
N MET A 102 25.77 39.66 -9.24
CA MET A 102 25.75 38.23 -8.94
C MET A 102 26.51 37.42 -9.99
N THR A 103 27.21 36.37 -9.54
CA THR A 103 27.80 35.39 -10.46
C THR A 103 26.72 34.65 -11.26
N GLU A 104 27.05 34.10 -12.43
CA GLU A 104 26.08 33.35 -13.27
C GLU A 104 25.39 32.20 -12.50
N ARG A 105 26.11 31.54 -11.59
CA ARG A 105 25.56 30.48 -10.73
C ARG A 105 24.53 31.01 -9.74
N GLU A 106 24.78 32.19 -9.15
CA GLU A 106 23.87 32.88 -8.25
C GLU A 106 22.66 33.44 -9.01
N LYS A 107 22.85 34.05 -10.19
CA LYS A 107 21.78 34.50 -11.11
C LYS A 107 20.80 33.36 -11.42
N ARG A 108 21.31 32.16 -11.73
CA ARG A 108 20.46 30.97 -11.97
C ARG A 108 19.66 30.56 -10.73
N LYS A 109 20.28 30.59 -9.55
CA LYS A 109 19.62 30.25 -8.27
C LYS A 109 18.51 31.26 -7.94
N GLN A 110 18.78 32.55 -8.14
CA GLN A 110 17.83 33.64 -7.92
C GLN A 110 16.64 33.54 -8.88
N ARG A 111 16.89 33.36 -10.18
CA ARG A 111 15.83 33.15 -11.19
C ARG A 111 14.98 31.91 -10.88
N LYS A 112 15.58 30.83 -10.35
CA LYS A 112 14.85 29.63 -9.91
C LYS A 112 13.95 29.92 -8.70
N ALA A 113 14.41 30.72 -7.74
CA ALA A 113 13.61 31.16 -6.60
C ALA A 113 12.43 32.04 -7.05
N TRP A 114 12.66 32.97 -7.97
CA TRP A 114 11.61 33.82 -8.55
C TRP A 114 10.52 33.03 -9.27
N ARG A 115 10.91 32.03 -10.08
CA ARG A 115 9.93 31.13 -10.72
C ARG A 115 9.05 30.42 -9.68
N LYS A 116 9.65 29.89 -8.61
CA LYS A 116 8.90 29.25 -7.51
C LYS A 116 7.96 30.21 -6.79
N ASN A 117 8.39 31.44 -6.52
CA ASN A 117 7.57 32.44 -5.84
C ASN A 117 6.41 32.93 -6.74
N SER A 118 6.67 33.17 -8.03
CA SER A 118 5.65 33.51 -9.02
C SER A 118 4.60 32.39 -9.18
N GLN A 119 5.03 31.13 -9.16
CA GLN A 119 4.12 29.98 -9.18
C GLN A 119 3.22 29.94 -7.93
N LYS A 120 3.80 30.13 -6.73
CA LYS A 120 3.03 30.19 -5.47
C LYS A 120 2.04 31.37 -5.46
N TYR A 121 2.46 32.53 -5.95
CA TYR A 121 1.59 33.70 -6.05
C TYR A 121 0.39 33.45 -6.97
N ARG A 122 0.63 32.88 -8.16
CA ARG A 122 -0.44 32.50 -9.10
C ARG A 122 -1.40 31.47 -8.50
N GLN A 123 -0.88 30.45 -7.82
CA GLN A 123 -1.72 29.47 -7.11
C GLN A 123 -2.59 30.14 -6.05
N LYS A 124 -2.03 31.07 -5.25
CA LYS A 124 -2.78 31.80 -4.21
C LYS A 124 -3.86 32.71 -4.80
N LYS A 125 -3.59 33.36 -5.93
CA LYS A 125 -4.60 34.19 -6.63
C LYS A 125 -5.72 33.33 -7.21
N LYS A 126 -5.39 32.13 -7.73
CA LYS A 126 -6.39 31.17 -8.22
C LYS A 126 -7.26 30.62 -7.10
N THR A 127 -6.69 30.24 -5.95
CA THR A 127 -7.50 29.81 -4.80
C THR A 127 -8.37 30.93 -4.25
N LEU A 128 -7.89 32.18 -4.21
CA LEU A 128 -8.70 33.32 -3.79
C LEU A 128 -9.87 33.60 -4.76
N ALA A 129 -9.62 33.51 -6.07
CA ALA A 129 -10.66 33.67 -7.09
C ALA A 129 -11.73 32.58 -7.03
N ASN A 130 -11.35 31.34 -6.71
CA ASN A 130 -12.30 30.26 -6.50
C ASN A 130 -13.15 30.48 -5.24
N VAL A 131 -12.57 30.96 -4.14
CA VAL A 131 -13.31 31.27 -2.90
C VAL A 131 -14.32 32.42 -3.10
N LEU A 132 -13.97 33.41 -3.93
CA LEU A 132 -14.87 34.52 -4.30
C LEU A 132 -15.97 34.11 -5.29
N ALA A 133 -15.81 33.01 -6.01
CA ALA A 133 -16.82 32.48 -6.94
C ALA A 133 -17.88 31.60 -6.24
N ASP A 134 -17.58 31.10 -5.03
CA ASP A 134 -18.45 30.23 -4.23
C ASP A 134 -19.30 31.01 -3.19
N SER A 135 -19.46 32.33 -3.33
CA SER A 135 -20.35 33.15 -2.48
C SER A 135 -21.52 33.72 -3.30
N PRO A 136 -22.78 33.68 -2.81
CA PRO A 136 -23.94 34.17 -3.57
C PRO A 136 -23.85 35.68 -3.84
N PRO A 137 -24.36 36.18 -4.99
CA PRO A 137 -24.45 37.62 -5.22
C PRO A 137 -25.49 38.23 -4.28
N CYS A 138 -25.10 39.30 -3.59
CA CYS A 138 -26.00 40.12 -2.77
C CYS A 138 -26.88 40.97 -3.69
N SER A 139 -28.18 41.02 -3.38
CA SER A 139 -29.24 41.69 -4.13
C SER A 139 -29.00 43.19 -4.34
N GLU A 140 -29.22 43.64 -5.58
CA GLU A 140 -29.40 45.04 -5.95
C GLU A 140 -30.85 45.46 -5.68
N ASN A 141 -31.06 46.49 -4.85
CA ASN A 141 -31.99 47.61 -5.11
C ASN A 141 -32.18 48.50 -3.87
N GLU A 142 -31.84 49.79 -3.99
CA GLU A 142 -32.60 50.90 -3.39
C GLU A 142 -32.64 52.09 -4.37
N MET A 143 -33.87 52.37 -4.83
CA MET A 143 -34.51 53.66 -5.22
C MET A 143 -33.86 54.50 -6.35
N GLU A 144 -34.58 55.17 -7.27
CA GLU A 144 -35.84 55.93 -7.19
C GLU A 144 -36.60 55.90 -8.53
N ASN A 145 -37.91 55.57 -8.53
CA ASN A 145 -39.07 56.46 -8.67
C ASN A 145 -39.05 57.46 -9.84
N ASN A 146 -39.92 57.29 -10.84
CA ASN A 146 -41.25 57.95 -10.88
C ASN A 146 -41.98 57.79 -12.23
N ILE A 147 -43.30 57.99 -12.18
CA ILE A 147 -44.28 58.22 -13.26
C ILE A 147 -45.00 56.98 -13.80
N HIS A 148 -46.04 56.62 -13.05
CA HIS A 148 -47.26 56.01 -13.54
C HIS A 148 -48.10 57.08 -14.29
N GLU A 149 -49.00 56.64 -15.17
CA GLU A 149 -50.01 57.41 -15.94
C GLU A 149 -49.63 57.93 -17.34
N SER A 150 -49.71 57.04 -18.34
CA SER A 150 -50.62 57.26 -19.49
C SER A 150 -50.78 55.97 -20.31
N ARG A 151 -51.30 54.91 -19.67
CA ARG A 151 -51.85 53.77 -20.41
C ARG A 151 -53.16 54.23 -21.05
N LYS A 152 -53.15 54.49 -22.36
CA LYS A 152 -54.14 53.98 -23.36
C LYS A 152 -54.15 54.68 -24.72
N THR A 153 -53.24 55.62 -25.04
CA THR A 153 -53.14 56.21 -26.41
C THR A 153 -51.80 55.96 -27.14
N ALA A 154 -50.85 55.25 -26.51
CA ALA A 154 -49.49 55.08 -26.99
C ALA A 154 -49.31 54.16 -28.21
N GLY A 155 -50.21 53.20 -28.45
CA GLY A 155 -49.99 52.15 -29.48
C GLY A 155 -49.86 52.67 -30.93
N ARG A 156 -50.65 53.67 -31.34
CA ARG A 156 -50.58 54.19 -32.73
C ARG A 156 -49.57 55.32 -32.94
N LYS A 157 -49.26 56.12 -31.91
CA LYS A 157 -48.21 57.16 -31.98
C LYS A 157 -46.79 56.56 -31.82
N GLN A 158 -46.63 55.54 -30.98
CA GLN A 158 -45.35 54.85 -30.78
C GLN A 158 -44.90 54.15 -32.05
N VAL A 159 -45.78 53.43 -32.77
CA VAL A 159 -45.43 52.79 -34.05
C VAL A 159 -45.00 53.82 -35.11
N LYS A 160 -45.63 55.00 -35.18
CA LYS A 160 -45.21 56.09 -36.09
C LYS A 160 -43.87 56.72 -35.66
N LYS A 161 -43.64 56.91 -34.36
CA LYS A 161 -42.35 57.38 -33.81
C LYS A 161 -41.23 56.36 -34.02
N ASP A 162 -41.49 55.08 -33.81
CA ASP A 162 -40.53 54.00 -33.98
C ASP A 162 -40.20 53.80 -35.46
N LYS A 163 -41.18 53.91 -36.38
CA LYS A 163 -40.89 53.93 -37.84
C LYS A 163 -40.04 55.14 -38.21
N ALA A 164 -40.36 56.34 -37.73
CA ALA A 164 -39.58 57.55 -38.00
C ALA A 164 -38.17 57.49 -37.38
N GLN A 165 -38.05 56.92 -36.18
CA GLN A 165 -36.78 56.70 -35.48
C GLN A 165 -35.94 55.64 -36.21
N ALA A 166 -36.55 54.55 -36.68
CA ALA A 166 -35.93 53.54 -37.54
C ALA A 166 -35.45 54.14 -38.86
N TYR A 167 -36.24 54.98 -39.53
CA TYR A 167 -35.79 55.68 -40.74
C TYR A 167 -34.64 56.67 -40.46
N ARG A 168 -34.66 57.37 -39.32
CA ARG A 168 -33.56 58.26 -38.89
C ARG A 168 -32.30 57.48 -38.53
N THR A 169 -32.41 56.35 -37.84
CA THR A 169 -31.26 55.48 -37.53
C THR A 169 -30.71 54.84 -38.79
N VAL A 170 -31.55 54.35 -39.71
CA VAL A 170 -31.12 53.83 -41.01
C VAL A 170 -30.43 54.93 -41.84
N LYS A 171 -30.93 56.16 -41.84
CA LYS A 171 -30.29 57.30 -42.53
C LYS A 171 -28.93 57.65 -41.90
N LYS A 172 -28.85 57.69 -40.56
CA LYS A 172 -27.59 57.92 -39.83
C LYS A 172 -26.58 56.78 -40.07
N GLN A 173 -27.06 55.53 -40.12
CA GLN A 173 -26.24 54.35 -40.42
C GLN A 173 -25.77 54.37 -41.88
N LYS A 174 -26.62 54.68 -42.85
CA LYS A 174 -26.22 54.87 -44.27
C LYS A 174 -25.16 55.96 -44.42
N HIS A 175 -25.29 57.08 -43.70
CA HIS A 175 -24.30 58.14 -43.73
C HIS A 175 -22.98 57.73 -43.05
N LYS A 176 -23.05 56.97 -41.95
CA LYS A 176 -21.86 56.33 -41.33
C LYS A 176 -21.19 55.34 -42.28
N ILE A 177 -21.96 54.51 -42.97
CA ILE A 177 -21.45 53.54 -43.96
C ILE A 177 -20.78 54.29 -45.11
N GLN A 178 -21.40 55.34 -45.67
CA GLN A 178 -20.75 56.17 -46.70
C GLN A 178 -19.47 56.83 -46.19
N LYS A 179 -19.46 57.35 -44.96
CA LYS A 179 -18.27 57.93 -44.36
C LYS A 179 -17.18 56.87 -44.17
N MET A 180 -17.53 55.67 -43.71
CA MET A 180 -16.62 54.53 -43.60
C MET A 180 -16.09 54.10 -44.97
N GLN A 181 -16.94 54.06 -46.01
CA GLN A 181 -16.53 53.73 -47.38
C GLN A 181 -15.50 54.73 -47.90
N ARG A 182 -15.74 56.03 -47.70
CA ARG A 182 -14.79 57.10 -48.05
C ARG A 182 -13.48 56.98 -47.27
N THR A 183 -13.54 56.66 -45.98
CA THR A 183 -12.34 56.41 -45.16
C THR A 183 -11.58 55.17 -45.65
N ILE A 184 -12.28 54.10 -46.00
CA ILE A 184 -11.68 52.87 -46.57
C ILE A 184 -10.99 53.19 -47.89
N ASP A 185 -11.59 53.97 -48.77
CA ASP A 185 -10.96 54.36 -50.05
C ASP A 185 -9.75 55.28 -49.85
N GLN A 186 -9.81 56.20 -48.89
CA GLN A 186 -8.66 57.02 -48.51
C GLN A 186 -7.52 56.16 -47.94
N LEU A 187 -7.84 55.17 -47.10
CA LEU A 187 -6.87 54.22 -46.55
C LEU A 187 -6.29 53.32 -47.64
N ARG A 188 -7.11 52.79 -48.56
CA ARG A 188 -6.65 52.01 -49.72
C ARG A 188 -5.67 52.81 -50.58
N LYS A 189 -6.00 54.08 -50.88
CA LYS A 189 -5.11 55.00 -51.62
C LYS A 189 -3.83 55.35 -50.84
N LYS A 190 -3.84 55.34 -49.50
CA LYS A 190 -2.63 55.50 -48.67
C LYS A 190 -1.77 54.23 -48.67
N VAL A 191 -2.39 53.06 -48.57
CA VAL A 191 -1.71 51.76 -48.61
C VAL A 191 -1.01 51.58 -49.96
N GLU A 192 -1.68 51.88 -51.07
CA GLU A 192 -1.08 51.76 -52.41
C GLU A 192 0.08 52.75 -52.61
N ARG A 193 -0.03 53.98 -52.10
CA ARG A 193 1.10 54.94 -52.12
C ARG A 193 2.28 54.47 -51.28
N ASN A 194 2.03 53.86 -50.12
CA ASN A 194 3.07 53.28 -49.28
C ASN A 194 3.70 52.04 -49.93
N ARG A 195 2.91 51.21 -50.62
CA ARG A 195 3.40 50.05 -51.39
C ARG A 195 4.36 50.49 -52.50
N ARG A 196 3.96 51.48 -53.31
CA ARG A 196 4.83 52.04 -54.37
C ARG A 196 6.07 52.73 -53.82
N ARG A 197 5.98 53.38 -52.64
CA ARG A 197 7.17 53.89 -51.94
C ARG A 197 8.08 52.76 -51.51
N GLN A 198 7.55 51.72 -50.86
CA GLN A 198 8.32 50.54 -50.45
C GLN A 198 8.98 49.83 -51.63
N GLU A 199 8.30 49.69 -52.77
CA GLU A 199 8.88 49.08 -53.98
C GLU A 199 10.07 49.89 -54.52
N ARG A 200 9.99 51.23 -54.52
CA ARG A 200 11.11 52.12 -54.89
C ARG A 200 12.25 52.06 -53.88
N THR A 201 11.97 51.89 -52.58
CA THR A 201 13.01 51.71 -51.56
C THR A 201 13.65 50.31 -51.63
N SER A 202 12.91 49.28 -52.01
CA SER A 202 13.38 47.90 -52.13
C SER A 202 14.36 47.71 -53.30
N GLN A 203 14.17 48.39 -54.43
CA GLN A 203 15.11 48.33 -55.56
C GLN A 203 16.45 49.05 -55.29
N LYS A 204 16.48 50.08 -54.42
CA LYS A 204 17.73 50.73 -53.96
C LYS A 204 18.42 50.02 -52.77
N ASN A 205 17.78 49.02 -52.16
CA ASN A 205 18.25 48.31 -50.96
C ASN A 205 18.38 46.78 -51.18
N ALA A 206 18.88 46.34 -52.32
CA ALA A 206 19.31 44.96 -52.47
C ALA A 206 20.59 44.72 -51.66
N ASP A 207 20.56 43.76 -50.73
CA ASP A 207 21.69 43.35 -49.88
C ASP A 207 22.77 42.62 -50.69
N THR A 208 23.62 43.37 -51.40
CA THR A 208 24.76 42.78 -52.10
C THR A 208 25.82 42.28 -51.11
N PRO A 209 26.56 41.19 -51.41
CA PRO A 209 27.63 40.68 -50.54
C PRO A 209 28.65 41.76 -50.15
N THR A 210 28.98 42.66 -51.09
CA THR A 210 29.87 43.80 -50.86
C THR A 210 29.30 44.78 -49.84
N ARG A 211 28.00 45.09 -49.90
CA ARG A 211 27.36 46.01 -48.95
C ARG A 211 27.34 45.43 -47.53
N LYS A 212 27.06 44.14 -47.37
CA LYS A 212 27.12 43.47 -46.05
C LYS A 212 28.52 43.49 -45.45
N VAL A 213 29.54 43.25 -46.25
CA VAL A 213 30.93 43.36 -45.77
C VAL A 213 31.25 44.81 -45.41
N ASN A 214 30.82 45.78 -46.22
CA ASN A 214 31.03 47.21 -45.92
C ASN A 214 30.33 47.65 -44.64
N GLU A 215 29.15 47.11 -44.34
CA GLU A 215 28.45 47.33 -43.07
C GLU A 215 29.16 46.64 -41.90
N LEU A 216 29.64 45.42 -42.08
CA LEU A 216 30.41 44.69 -41.06
C LEU A 216 31.74 45.38 -40.73
N THR A 217 32.38 46.00 -41.72
CA THR A 217 33.64 46.74 -41.53
C THR A 217 33.42 48.22 -41.24
N ARG A 218 32.17 48.67 -41.02
CA ARG A 218 31.86 50.08 -40.81
C ARG A 218 32.45 50.53 -39.47
N GLY A 219 33.46 51.41 -39.54
CA GLY A 219 34.19 51.92 -38.36
C GLY A 219 35.47 51.15 -38.01
N CYS A 220 35.87 50.14 -38.79
CA CYS A 220 37.13 49.41 -38.60
C CYS A 220 38.03 49.57 -39.84
N THR A 221 39.30 49.90 -39.65
CA THR A 221 40.32 49.84 -40.72
C THR A 221 40.73 48.39 -40.95
N VAL A 222 40.38 47.85 -42.12
CA VAL A 222 40.62 46.46 -42.49
C VAL A 222 41.52 46.42 -43.73
N THR A 223 42.57 45.59 -43.71
CA THR A 223 43.46 45.40 -44.86
C THR A 223 42.70 44.84 -46.06
N GLN A 224 43.11 45.18 -47.28
CA GLN A 224 42.42 44.74 -48.49
C GLN A 224 42.31 43.20 -48.58
N GLU A 225 43.30 42.46 -48.07
CA GLU A 225 43.28 41.01 -48.08
C GLU A 225 42.19 40.43 -47.17
N VAL A 226 42.04 40.96 -45.95
CA VAL A 226 40.98 40.55 -45.03
C VAL A 226 39.60 40.89 -45.61
N ARG A 227 39.46 42.06 -46.25
CA ARG A 227 38.23 42.44 -46.95
C ARG A 227 37.89 41.46 -48.07
N LYS A 228 38.86 41.04 -48.88
CA LYS A 228 38.66 40.04 -49.94
C LYS A 228 38.22 38.70 -49.36
N ARG A 229 38.80 38.23 -48.26
CA ARG A 229 38.38 36.96 -47.60
C ARG A 229 36.96 37.03 -47.03
N LEU A 230 36.56 38.17 -46.47
CA LEU A 230 35.19 38.38 -45.98
C LEU A 230 34.17 38.41 -47.12
N ILE A 231 34.49 39.11 -48.22
CA ILE A 231 33.66 39.12 -49.43
C ILE A 231 33.53 37.70 -50.00
N PHE A 232 34.64 36.97 -50.11
CA PHE A 232 34.63 35.58 -50.57
C PHE A 232 33.74 34.69 -49.70
N GLY A 233 33.82 34.83 -48.37
CA GLY A 233 32.96 34.08 -47.43
C GLY A 233 31.46 34.35 -47.62
N GLU A 234 31.07 35.62 -47.82
CA GLU A 234 29.65 35.98 -48.01
C GLU A 234 29.15 35.55 -49.39
N VAL A 235 29.95 35.74 -50.46
CA VAL A 235 29.62 35.29 -51.82
C VAL A 235 29.43 33.76 -51.87
N LEU A 236 30.37 33.01 -51.28
CA LEU A 236 30.28 31.56 -51.21
C LEU A 236 29.03 31.10 -50.44
N THR A 237 28.70 31.79 -49.35
CA THR A 237 27.50 31.50 -48.56
C THR A 237 26.22 31.72 -49.38
N THR A 238 26.15 32.80 -50.16
CA THR A 238 25.01 33.08 -51.04
C THR A 238 24.89 32.03 -52.16
N GLN A 239 25.99 31.68 -52.82
CA GLN A 239 26.00 30.66 -53.87
C GLN A 239 25.60 29.27 -53.35
N LEU A 240 26.05 28.90 -52.15
CA LEU A 240 25.66 27.64 -51.51
C LEU A 240 24.15 27.62 -51.17
N LYS A 241 23.55 28.74 -50.76
CA LYS A 241 22.09 28.83 -50.54
C LYS A 241 21.32 28.60 -51.83
N GLU A 242 21.69 29.30 -52.90
CA GLU A 242 21.05 29.14 -54.21
C GLU A 242 21.15 27.70 -54.72
N THR A 243 22.30 27.06 -54.50
CA THR A 243 22.50 25.65 -54.88
C THR A 243 21.57 24.71 -54.09
N VAL A 244 21.41 24.93 -52.77
CA VAL A 244 20.48 24.13 -51.94
C VAL A 244 19.03 24.31 -52.34
N ASP A 245 18.65 25.53 -52.72
CA ASP A 245 17.28 25.85 -53.12
C ASP A 245 16.93 25.23 -54.48
N LYS A 246 17.91 25.08 -55.37
CA LYS A 246 17.78 24.36 -56.65
C LYS A 246 17.74 22.82 -56.49
N LEU A 247 18.24 22.27 -55.39
CA LEU A 247 18.27 20.82 -55.17
C LEU A 247 16.89 20.25 -54.78
N PRO A 248 16.47 19.09 -55.34
CA PRO A 248 15.20 18.46 -55.00
C PRO A 248 15.09 18.16 -53.51
N LYS A 249 13.88 18.33 -52.94
CA LYS A 249 13.60 17.94 -51.54
C LYS A 249 13.72 16.41 -51.43
N ASN A 250 14.52 15.92 -50.48
CA ASN A 250 14.77 14.50 -50.21
C ASN A 250 15.61 13.71 -51.25
N SER A 251 16.54 14.36 -51.97
CA SER A 251 17.50 13.64 -52.84
C SER A 251 18.79 13.22 -52.11
N LYS A 252 19.45 12.15 -52.59
CA LYS A 252 20.79 11.74 -52.15
C LYS A 252 21.83 12.86 -52.34
N GLN A 253 21.68 13.68 -53.38
CA GLN A 253 22.55 14.84 -53.63
C GLN A 253 22.40 15.91 -52.54
N ARG A 254 21.17 16.12 -52.04
CA ARG A 254 20.91 17.04 -50.92
C ARG A 254 21.46 16.51 -49.61
N GLU A 255 21.42 15.20 -49.37
CA GLU A 255 22.05 14.57 -48.21
C GLU A 255 23.58 14.68 -48.27
N ALA A 256 24.18 14.43 -49.44
CA ALA A 256 25.62 14.61 -49.66
C ALA A 256 26.06 16.06 -49.41
N PHE A 257 25.29 17.03 -49.94
CA PHE A 257 25.52 18.45 -49.68
C PHE A 257 25.47 18.79 -48.17
N GLN A 258 24.49 18.25 -47.44
CA GLN A 258 24.37 18.47 -45.99
C GLN A 258 25.57 17.88 -45.23
N LYS A 259 26.08 16.71 -45.63
CA LYS A 259 27.29 16.10 -45.04
C LYS A 259 28.54 16.96 -45.27
N CYS A 260 28.70 17.54 -46.46
CA CYS A 260 29.82 18.44 -46.77
C CYS A 260 29.83 19.72 -45.92
N VAL A 261 28.64 20.29 -45.65
CA VAL A 261 28.49 21.58 -44.94
C VAL A 261 28.37 21.41 -43.41
N SER A 262 28.33 20.18 -42.87
CA SER A 262 28.10 19.90 -41.42
C SER A 262 29.18 19.05 -40.73
N GLY A 263 30.46 19.25 -41.08
CA GLY A 263 31.59 18.49 -40.53
C GLY A 263 32.05 18.82 -39.10
N ASN A 264 32.82 17.90 -38.50
CA ASN A 264 33.38 18.03 -37.13
C ASN A 264 34.29 19.25 -36.94
N ARG A 265 34.96 19.72 -38.01
CA ARG A 265 35.81 20.93 -37.95
C ARG A 265 35.00 22.19 -37.61
N LEU A 266 33.81 22.36 -38.20
CA LEU A 266 32.92 23.49 -37.89
C LEU A 266 32.42 23.44 -36.44
N LYS A 267 32.20 22.24 -35.90
CA LYS A 267 31.83 22.02 -34.49
C LYS A 267 32.97 22.40 -33.54
N LYS A 268 34.23 22.07 -33.87
CA LYS A 268 35.42 22.44 -33.09
C LYS A 268 35.54 23.97 -32.94
N TYR A 269 35.34 24.71 -34.03
CA TYR A 269 35.44 26.17 -34.06
C TYR A 269 34.11 26.90 -33.73
N ARG A 270 33.06 26.20 -33.29
CA ARG A 270 31.75 26.75 -32.90
C ARG A 270 31.00 27.52 -34.02
N LEU A 271 31.32 27.27 -35.29
CA LEU A 271 30.70 27.91 -36.45
C LEU A 271 29.43 27.21 -36.97
N ASN A 272 28.96 26.16 -36.28
CA ASN A 272 27.75 25.41 -36.67
C ASN A 272 26.50 26.29 -36.82
N ASN A 273 26.39 27.41 -36.10
CA ASN A 273 25.25 28.30 -36.24
C ASN A 273 25.24 29.05 -37.58
N MET A 274 26.41 29.32 -38.18
CA MET A 274 26.49 29.90 -39.53
C MET A 274 26.10 28.84 -40.57
N ALA A 275 26.57 27.60 -40.42
CA ALA A 275 26.18 26.49 -41.29
C ALA A 275 24.67 26.16 -41.23
N LYS A 276 24.02 26.33 -40.08
CA LYS A 276 22.55 26.17 -39.94
C LYS A 276 21.75 27.10 -40.86
N GLN A 277 22.29 28.24 -41.28
CA GLN A 277 21.61 29.11 -42.23
C GLN A 277 21.52 28.51 -43.65
N LEU A 278 22.34 27.49 -43.94
CA LEU A 278 22.38 26.76 -45.22
C LEU A 278 21.57 25.46 -45.18
N LEU A 279 21.12 25.04 -44.00
CA LEU A 279 20.39 23.78 -43.79
C LEU A 279 18.88 24.07 -43.67
N SER A 280 18.07 23.41 -44.49
CA SER A 280 16.61 23.60 -44.47
C SER A 280 16.01 23.26 -43.10
N LYS A 281 15.11 24.11 -42.60
CA LYS A 281 14.35 23.94 -41.36
C LYS A 281 13.29 22.83 -41.49
N ASN A 282 13.70 21.57 -41.62
CA ASN A 282 12.78 20.46 -41.44
C ASN A 282 12.59 20.19 -39.93
N LYS A 283 11.32 20.02 -39.53
CA LYS A 283 10.79 19.94 -38.15
C LYS A 283 11.27 18.73 -37.30
N SER A 284 12.48 18.22 -37.49
CA SER A 284 13.04 17.12 -36.69
C SER A 284 14.50 17.37 -36.33
N ASN A 285 14.73 18.43 -35.54
CA ASN A 285 16.07 18.86 -35.12
C ASN A 285 16.82 17.91 -34.17
N ASP A 286 16.36 16.69 -33.93
CA ASP A 286 17.07 15.73 -33.05
C ASP A 286 17.60 14.47 -33.76
N ASN A 287 17.31 14.26 -35.06
CA ASN A 287 17.55 12.94 -35.67
C ASN A 287 18.67 12.89 -36.72
N ILE A 288 19.20 14.01 -37.20
CA ILE A 288 20.25 14.00 -38.24
C ILE A 288 21.66 13.93 -37.63
N LEU A 289 21.81 14.18 -36.32
CA LEU A 289 23.12 14.22 -35.65
C LEU A 289 23.49 12.97 -34.82
N THR A 290 22.81 11.84 -35.01
CA THR A 290 23.18 10.57 -34.36
C THR A 290 23.10 9.39 -35.31
N SER A 291 24.17 9.18 -36.08
CA SER A 291 24.48 7.91 -36.73
C SER A 291 24.94 6.85 -35.71
N ASN A 292 24.21 6.68 -34.61
CA ASN A 292 24.45 5.61 -33.64
C ASN A 292 23.11 4.97 -33.29
N ARG A 293 22.87 3.80 -33.90
CA ARG A 293 21.93 2.73 -33.49
C ARG A 293 20.78 3.19 -32.58
N ARG A 294 19.69 3.68 -33.17
CA ARG A 294 18.40 3.63 -32.47
C ARG A 294 17.98 2.17 -32.40
N ARG A 295 18.14 1.55 -31.23
CA ARG A 295 17.35 0.38 -30.88
C ARG A 295 15.88 0.75 -31.12
N PRO A 296 15.09 -0.04 -31.88
CA PRO A 296 13.67 0.22 -32.00
C PRO A 296 13.09 0.15 -30.59
N ILE A 297 12.56 1.26 -30.09
CA ILE A 297 11.65 1.18 -28.94
C ILE A 297 10.42 0.51 -29.51
N PHE A 298 10.30 -0.80 -29.30
CA PHE A 298 9.05 -1.52 -29.52
C PHE A 298 7.97 -0.78 -28.74
N LEU A 299 7.14 0.00 -29.44
CA LEU A 299 5.97 0.63 -28.86
C LEU A 299 5.01 -0.51 -28.55
N ILE A 300 5.03 -0.97 -27.30
CA ILE A 300 4.04 -1.90 -26.79
C ILE A 300 2.68 -1.26 -27.05
N THR A 301 1.86 -1.92 -27.88
CA THR A 301 0.48 -1.47 -28.12
C THR A 301 -0.28 -1.45 -26.80
N LYS A 302 -1.26 -0.55 -26.68
CA LYS A 302 -2.07 -0.44 -25.47
C LYS A 302 -2.68 -1.79 -25.05
N LYS A 303 -3.13 -2.58 -26.04
CA LYS A 303 -3.65 -3.94 -25.87
C LYS A 303 -2.65 -4.89 -25.22
N ILE A 304 -1.41 -4.95 -25.70
CA ILE A 304 -0.36 -5.82 -25.09
C ILE A 304 -0.08 -5.38 -23.65
N ARG A 305 -0.07 -4.06 -23.37
CA ARG A 305 0.13 -3.57 -21.99
C ARG A 305 -1.01 -3.99 -21.07
N GLU A 306 -2.25 -3.94 -21.55
CA GLU A 306 -3.43 -4.38 -20.79
C GLU A 306 -3.36 -5.88 -20.49
N GLU A 307 -2.97 -6.72 -21.44
CA GLU A 307 -2.77 -8.16 -21.20
C GLU A 307 -1.64 -8.45 -20.20
N ILE A 308 -0.53 -7.70 -20.28
CA ILE A 308 0.54 -7.78 -19.28
C ILE A 308 0.03 -7.39 -17.89
N HIS A 309 -0.79 -6.33 -17.79
CA HIS A 309 -1.37 -5.91 -16.53
C HIS A 309 -2.31 -6.98 -15.96
N LYS A 310 -3.23 -7.50 -16.79
CA LYS A 310 -4.15 -8.57 -16.40
C LYS A 310 -3.40 -9.79 -15.87
N PHE A 311 -2.33 -10.22 -16.54
CA PHE A 311 -1.50 -11.33 -16.09
C PHE A 311 -0.88 -11.09 -14.71
N PHE A 312 -0.25 -9.92 -14.49
CA PHE A 312 0.37 -9.61 -13.20
C PHE A 312 -0.64 -9.35 -12.07
N GLU A 313 -1.88 -8.97 -12.39
CA GLU A 313 -2.96 -8.76 -11.43
C GLU A 313 -3.66 -10.04 -10.98
N ARG A 314 -3.34 -11.19 -11.58
CA ARG A 314 -3.90 -12.46 -11.14
C ARG A 314 -3.40 -12.85 -9.75
N ASP A 315 -4.26 -13.55 -9.02
CA ASP A 315 -4.01 -13.98 -7.63
C ASP A 315 -2.95 -15.10 -7.53
N ASP A 316 -2.74 -15.89 -8.59
CA ASP A 316 -1.67 -16.90 -8.71
C ASP A 316 -0.29 -16.30 -9.03
N VAL A 317 -0.24 -15.09 -9.58
CA VAL A 317 1.01 -14.42 -9.96
C VAL A 317 1.46 -13.42 -8.89
N SER A 318 0.51 -12.70 -8.29
CA SER A 318 0.80 -11.76 -7.21
C SER A 318 -0.29 -11.78 -6.15
N ARG A 319 0.10 -11.62 -4.88
CA ARG A 319 -0.84 -11.46 -3.76
C ARG A 319 -1.11 -10.00 -3.47
N ILE A 320 -2.35 -9.66 -3.14
CA ILE A 320 -2.68 -8.32 -2.65
C ILE A 320 -2.25 -8.17 -1.19
N CYS A 321 -1.63 -7.04 -0.84
CA CYS A 321 -1.35 -6.73 0.55
C CYS A 321 -2.58 -6.06 1.18
N PRO A 322 -3.19 -6.59 2.25
CA PRO A 322 -4.41 -6.02 2.84
C PRO A 322 -4.15 -4.80 3.74
N GLY A 323 -2.87 -4.53 4.08
CA GLY A 323 -2.52 -3.53 5.08
C GLY A 323 -2.85 -2.09 4.67
N LYS A 324 -3.28 -1.27 5.65
CA LYS A 324 -3.55 0.16 5.46
C LYS A 324 -2.33 0.93 4.91
N LYS A 325 -1.12 0.48 5.25
CA LYS A 325 0.17 1.09 4.84
C LYS A 325 0.65 0.61 3.47
N ASP A 326 0.01 -0.39 2.88
CA ASP A 326 0.42 -1.02 1.62
C ASP A 326 -0.21 -0.36 0.39
N CYS A 327 -0.69 0.87 0.50
CA CYS A 327 -1.24 1.62 -0.63
C CYS A 327 -0.17 2.53 -1.26
N LEU A 328 0.03 2.41 -2.57
CA LEU A 328 1.04 3.16 -3.32
C LEU A 328 0.49 4.50 -3.85
N LYS A 329 1.39 5.35 -4.37
CA LYS A 329 1.00 6.64 -4.96
C LYS A 329 -0.03 6.42 -6.07
N GLY A 330 -1.15 7.15 -5.99
CA GLY A 330 -2.28 7.01 -6.92
C GLY A 330 -3.44 6.15 -6.39
N GLY A 331 -3.43 5.74 -5.11
CA GLY A 331 -4.57 5.06 -4.48
C GLY A 331 -4.69 3.57 -4.80
N LYS A 332 -3.73 2.99 -5.52
CA LYS A 332 -3.69 1.55 -5.83
C LYS A 332 -3.09 0.77 -4.66
N GLN A 333 -3.71 -0.35 -4.31
CA GLN A 333 -3.19 -1.29 -3.32
C GLN A 333 -1.97 -2.03 -3.88
N LYS A 334 -0.92 -2.16 -3.07
CA LYS A 334 0.30 -2.88 -3.42
C LYS A 334 -0.03 -4.36 -3.57
N ARG A 335 0.52 -4.96 -4.63
CA ARG A 335 0.58 -6.41 -4.83
C ARG A 335 2.02 -6.88 -4.77
N LEU A 336 2.27 -8.00 -4.12
CA LEU A 336 3.57 -8.64 -4.04
C LEU A 336 3.62 -9.81 -5.00
N LEU A 337 4.65 -9.86 -5.83
CA LEU A 337 4.91 -11.02 -6.67
C LEU A 337 5.18 -12.26 -5.81
N LEU A 338 4.53 -13.37 -6.17
CA LEU A 338 4.78 -14.67 -5.53
C LEU A 338 6.07 -15.30 -6.07
N GLU A 339 6.39 -15.02 -7.33
CA GLU A 339 7.60 -15.55 -7.98
C GLU A 339 8.42 -14.48 -8.72
N THR A 340 9.63 -14.83 -9.13
CA THR A 340 10.47 -13.92 -9.90
C THR A 340 9.89 -13.70 -11.30
N VAL A 341 9.98 -12.46 -11.81
CA VAL A 341 9.55 -12.14 -13.19
C VAL A 341 10.31 -12.98 -14.22
N LYS A 342 11.48 -13.53 -13.87
CA LYS A 342 12.25 -14.42 -14.74
C LYS A 342 11.53 -15.75 -14.97
N ASN A 343 10.91 -16.32 -13.93
CA ASN A 343 10.14 -17.56 -14.02
C ASN A 343 8.75 -17.32 -14.62
N LEU A 344 8.14 -16.17 -14.32
CA LEU A 344 6.83 -15.78 -14.86
C LEU A 344 6.87 -15.41 -16.36
N HIS A 345 8.04 -15.08 -16.91
CA HIS A 345 8.18 -14.64 -18.30
C HIS A 345 7.87 -15.76 -19.32
N PRO A 346 8.45 -16.97 -19.19
CA PRO A 346 8.03 -18.12 -19.99
C PRO A 346 6.54 -18.41 -19.87
N GLN A 347 6.01 -18.42 -18.64
CA GLN A 347 4.59 -18.68 -18.37
C GLN A 347 3.68 -17.69 -19.13
N PHE A 348 3.97 -16.39 -19.04
CA PHE A 348 3.23 -15.37 -19.78
C PHE A 348 3.25 -15.61 -21.30
N CYS A 349 4.41 -15.94 -21.86
CA CYS A 349 4.56 -16.16 -23.30
C CYS A 349 3.79 -17.40 -23.78
N THR A 350 3.80 -18.48 -22.99
CA THR A 350 3.08 -19.71 -23.30
C THR A 350 1.57 -19.52 -23.21
N GLU A 351 1.08 -18.86 -22.15
CA GLU A 351 -0.35 -18.70 -21.91
C GLU A 351 -1.01 -17.70 -22.87
N THR A 352 -0.36 -16.57 -23.13
CA THR A 352 -0.96 -15.51 -23.96
C THR A 352 -0.62 -15.63 -25.45
N GLY A 353 0.37 -16.45 -25.80
CA GLY A 353 0.96 -16.50 -27.13
C GLY A 353 1.73 -15.23 -27.53
N ILE A 354 1.80 -14.21 -26.66
CA ILE A 354 2.44 -12.92 -26.97
C ILE A 354 3.94 -13.03 -26.70
N ARG A 355 4.73 -12.96 -27.77
CA ARG A 355 6.21 -12.92 -27.68
C ARG A 355 6.71 -11.54 -27.25
N VAL A 356 6.97 -11.38 -25.96
CA VAL A 356 7.64 -10.20 -25.39
C VAL A 356 9.01 -10.57 -24.84
N SER A 357 10.00 -9.68 -24.92
CA SER A 357 11.28 -9.89 -24.24
C SER A 357 11.14 -9.71 -22.73
N TYR A 358 11.98 -10.39 -21.93
CA TYR A 358 12.03 -10.19 -20.47
C TYR A 358 12.18 -8.71 -20.06
N SER A 359 13.03 -7.97 -20.78
CA SER A 359 13.24 -6.53 -20.56
C SER A 359 11.99 -5.70 -20.86
N THR A 360 11.21 -6.11 -21.87
CA THR A 360 9.95 -5.48 -22.25
C THR A 360 8.89 -5.75 -21.18
N LEU A 361 8.76 -7.00 -20.72
CA LEU A 361 7.83 -7.40 -19.66
C LEU A 361 8.10 -6.64 -18.36
N LEU A 362 9.37 -6.55 -17.93
CA LEU A 362 9.76 -5.77 -16.74
C LEU A 362 9.38 -4.29 -16.84
N ARG A 363 9.53 -3.68 -18.02
CA ARG A 363 9.21 -2.26 -18.24
C ARG A 363 7.70 -2.01 -18.32
N ALA A 364 6.94 -3.00 -18.79
CA ALA A 364 5.50 -2.94 -18.93
C ALA A 364 4.73 -3.38 -17.69
N LYS A 365 5.39 -4.05 -16.74
CA LYS A 365 4.83 -4.48 -15.47
C LYS A 365 4.16 -3.32 -14.72
N PRO A 366 2.96 -3.51 -14.13
CA PRO A 366 2.31 -2.49 -13.35
C PRO A 366 3.17 -2.00 -12.18
N TYR A 367 3.18 -0.70 -11.93
CA TYR A 367 4.00 -0.13 -10.84
C TYR A 367 3.52 -0.52 -9.44
N TRP A 368 2.25 -0.94 -9.31
CA TRP A 368 1.67 -1.40 -8.04
C TRP A 368 1.98 -2.87 -7.72
N VAL A 369 2.53 -3.61 -8.68
CA VAL A 369 3.02 -4.99 -8.49
C VAL A 369 4.52 -4.91 -8.19
N VAL A 370 4.92 -5.24 -6.97
CA VAL A 370 6.28 -5.00 -6.45
C VAL A 370 6.91 -6.32 -6.02
N HIS A 371 8.25 -6.39 -6.05
CA HIS A 371 8.96 -7.51 -5.44
C HIS A 371 8.88 -7.43 -3.92
N PRO A 372 8.78 -8.58 -3.22
CA PRO A 372 8.88 -8.63 -1.76
C PRO A 372 10.19 -8.00 -1.26
N THR A 373 10.12 -7.22 -0.18
CA THR A 373 11.30 -6.65 0.51
C THR A 373 11.41 -7.19 1.93
N LYS A 374 12.56 -7.03 2.60
CA LYS A 374 12.75 -7.46 4.01
C LYS A 374 11.73 -6.89 5.02
N ARG A 375 11.05 -5.79 4.66
CA ARG A 375 9.98 -5.18 5.48
C ARG A 375 8.62 -5.84 5.25
N ASP A 376 8.44 -6.44 4.08
CA ASP A 376 7.26 -7.18 3.68
C ASP A 376 7.39 -8.60 4.20
N ARG A 377 7.45 -8.74 5.54
CA ARG A 377 7.51 -10.06 6.19
C ARG A 377 6.33 -10.90 5.71
N ASP A 378 6.56 -12.20 5.59
CA ASP A 378 5.51 -13.12 5.21
C ASP A 378 4.49 -13.25 6.34
N THR A 379 3.35 -12.61 6.15
CA THR A 379 2.22 -12.63 7.07
C THR A 379 1.07 -13.39 6.44
N CYS A 380 0.28 -14.06 7.29
CA CYS A 380 -0.88 -14.86 6.89
C CYS A 380 -0.54 -16.03 5.95
N LEU A 381 0.48 -16.79 6.31
CA LEU A 381 0.87 -18.02 5.63
C LEU A 381 -0.06 -19.17 6.01
N CYS A 382 -0.18 -20.15 5.12
CA CYS A 382 -0.92 -21.37 5.41
C CYS A 382 -0.11 -22.26 6.37
N VAL A 383 -0.70 -22.60 7.52
CA VAL A 383 -0.08 -23.44 8.55
C VAL A 383 0.37 -24.79 7.99
N ARG A 384 -0.42 -25.38 7.07
CA ARG A 384 -0.10 -26.66 6.43
C ARG A 384 1.19 -26.57 5.61
N HIS A 385 1.32 -25.53 4.80
CA HIS A 385 2.53 -25.29 4.00
C HIS A 385 3.75 -25.03 4.89
N GLU A 386 3.61 -24.14 5.87
CA GLU A 386 4.70 -23.79 6.79
C GLU A 386 5.21 -25.01 7.55
N ASN A 387 4.30 -25.80 8.14
CA ASN A 387 4.66 -27.00 8.90
C ASN A 387 5.32 -28.06 8.00
N PHE A 388 4.79 -28.26 6.79
CA PHE A 388 5.38 -29.17 5.81
C PHE A 388 6.78 -28.72 5.39
N GLU A 389 6.97 -27.43 5.13
CA GLU A 389 8.28 -26.86 4.79
C GLU A 389 9.28 -26.94 5.94
N TYR A 390 8.86 -26.77 7.20
CA TYR A 390 9.77 -26.96 8.34
C TYR A 390 10.31 -28.40 8.38
N LYS A 391 9.44 -29.40 8.18
CA LYS A 391 9.83 -30.82 8.14
C LYS A 391 10.72 -31.11 6.93
N LEU A 392 10.31 -30.69 5.74
CA LEU A 392 11.06 -30.90 4.50
C LEU A 392 12.45 -30.28 4.54
N ASN A 393 12.55 -29.01 4.96
CA ASN A 393 13.82 -28.30 5.04
C ASN A 393 14.75 -28.92 6.10
N LYS A 394 14.21 -29.46 7.19
CA LYS A 394 15.01 -30.16 8.19
C LYS A 394 15.60 -31.45 7.62
N LEU A 395 14.80 -32.27 6.96
CA LEU A 395 15.27 -33.52 6.33
C LEU A 395 16.25 -33.26 5.18
N ASN A 396 16.03 -32.20 4.39
CA ASN A 396 16.97 -31.80 3.33
C ASN A 396 18.35 -31.43 3.90
N ARG A 397 18.39 -30.65 5.00
CA ARG A 397 19.65 -30.29 5.67
C ARG A 397 20.40 -31.47 6.27
N LEU A 398 19.68 -32.53 6.63
CA LEU A 398 20.26 -33.78 7.12
C LEU A 398 20.74 -34.69 5.98
N GLY A 399 20.49 -34.32 4.71
CA GLY A 399 20.83 -35.15 3.55
C GLY A 399 19.87 -36.32 3.33
N GLU A 400 18.78 -36.40 4.09
CA GLU A 400 17.83 -37.52 4.10
C GLU A 400 16.80 -37.45 2.97
N LEU A 401 16.57 -36.25 2.40
CA LEU A 401 15.69 -36.04 1.26
C LEU A 401 16.26 -35.00 0.29
N PRO A 402 16.19 -35.23 -1.04
CA PRO A 402 16.79 -34.31 -2.02
C PRO A 402 15.94 -33.06 -2.28
N HIS A 403 14.65 -33.07 -1.92
CA HIS A 403 13.72 -32.01 -2.28
C HIS A 403 13.89 -30.76 -1.40
N ASN A 404 13.94 -29.59 -2.03
CA ASN A 404 14.15 -28.31 -1.35
C ASN A 404 12.88 -27.44 -1.26
N SER A 405 11.77 -27.90 -1.84
CA SER A 405 10.51 -27.15 -1.89
C SER A 405 9.31 -28.08 -1.95
N THR A 406 8.19 -27.59 -1.41
CA THR A 406 6.91 -28.30 -1.37
C THR A 406 6.45 -28.74 -2.75
N SER A 407 6.53 -27.86 -3.75
CA SER A 407 6.12 -28.17 -5.14
C SER A 407 6.97 -29.26 -5.78
N GLN A 408 8.29 -29.28 -5.53
CA GLN A 408 9.16 -30.36 -6.02
C GLN A 408 8.86 -31.69 -5.35
N CYS A 409 8.59 -31.66 -4.04
CA CYS A 409 8.18 -32.84 -3.30
C CYS A 409 6.87 -33.38 -3.89
N ILE A 410 5.80 -32.58 -3.95
CA ILE A 410 4.52 -33.02 -4.51
C ILE A 410 4.69 -33.62 -5.91
N LYS A 411 5.45 -32.97 -6.79
CA LYS A 411 5.69 -33.43 -8.16
C LYS A 411 6.46 -34.75 -8.22
N ALA A 412 7.41 -34.97 -7.31
CA ALA A 412 8.12 -36.25 -7.21
C ALA A 412 7.23 -37.37 -6.68
N TYR A 413 6.26 -37.02 -5.83
CA TYR A 413 5.34 -37.96 -5.18
C TYR A 413 3.94 -38.02 -5.87
N SER A 414 3.84 -37.59 -7.13
CA SER A 414 2.60 -37.61 -7.92
C SER A 414 2.88 -38.00 -9.37
N CYS A 415 2.10 -38.95 -9.90
CA CYS A 415 2.13 -39.33 -11.31
C CYS A 415 1.64 -38.18 -12.21
N ASP A 416 0.55 -37.52 -11.83
CA ASP A 416 0.06 -36.29 -12.45
C ASP A 416 -0.51 -35.35 -11.37
N ILE A 417 -0.06 -34.10 -11.36
CA ILE A 417 -0.53 -33.06 -10.44
C ILE A 417 -1.93 -32.54 -10.80
N THR A 418 -2.39 -32.77 -12.04
CA THR A 418 -3.70 -32.31 -12.52
C THR A 418 -4.81 -33.35 -12.40
N SER A 419 -4.46 -34.62 -12.15
CA SER A 419 -5.43 -35.70 -11.93
C SER A 419 -5.94 -35.70 -10.49
N TYR A 420 -7.27 -35.71 -10.35
CA TYR A 420 -7.94 -35.89 -9.08
C TYR A 420 -7.54 -37.22 -8.42
N GLU A 421 -7.57 -38.31 -9.19
CA GLU A 421 -7.27 -39.66 -8.72
C GLU A 421 -5.85 -39.76 -8.15
N CYS A 422 -4.87 -39.16 -8.84
CA CYS A 422 -3.48 -39.14 -8.38
C CYS A 422 -3.30 -38.32 -7.09
N MET A 423 -3.88 -37.12 -7.04
CA MET A 423 -3.71 -36.20 -5.91
C MET A 423 -4.47 -36.64 -4.66
N PHE A 424 -5.54 -37.43 -4.83
CA PHE A 424 -6.29 -38.05 -3.73
C PHE A 424 -5.78 -39.44 -3.32
N GLY A 425 -4.83 -40.02 -4.05
CA GLY A 425 -4.27 -41.35 -3.75
C GLY A 425 -5.16 -42.51 -4.20
N LEU A 426 -6.06 -42.26 -5.15
CA LEU A 426 -6.96 -43.25 -5.76
C LEU A 426 -6.38 -43.86 -7.05
N CYS A 427 -5.26 -43.34 -7.55
CA CYS A 427 -4.59 -43.84 -8.74
C CYS A 427 -3.97 -45.23 -8.49
N GLY A 428 -4.18 -46.17 -9.42
CA GLY A 428 -3.60 -47.51 -9.37
C GLY A 428 -2.07 -47.52 -9.43
N ASP A 429 -1.48 -46.57 -10.15
CA ASP A 429 -0.02 -46.50 -10.40
C ASP A 429 0.74 -45.83 -9.25
N CYS A 430 0.09 -44.96 -8.47
CA CYS A 430 0.75 -44.21 -7.40
C CYS A 430 0.65 -44.93 -6.03
N LYS A 431 0.35 -46.23 -5.99
CA LYS A 431 0.23 -47.00 -4.75
C LYS A 431 1.61 -47.17 -4.09
N GLU A 432 1.74 -46.52 -2.94
CA GLU A 432 2.85 -46.62 -1.99
C GLU A 432 4.17 -46.00 -2.41
N ILE A 433 4.22 -44.67 -2.43
CA ILE A 433 5.51 -44.00 -2.36
C ILE A 433 5.99 -44.05 -0.91
N LYS A 434 6.64 -45.16 -0.56
CA LYS A 434 7.33 -45.33 0.72
C LYS A 434 8.52 -44.41 0.72
N ILE A 435 8.48 -43.37 1.55
CA ILE A 435 9.74 -42.73 1.98
C ILE A 435 10.51 -43.82 2.72
N ASP A 436 11.74 -44.10 2.29
CA ASP A 436 12.60 -45.05 3.00
C ASP A 436 12.70 -44.62 4.46
N SER A 437 12.16 -45.44 5.35
CA SER A 437 12.01 -45.18 6.78
C SER A 437 13.35 -44.78 7.40
N GLY A 438 14.46 -45.30 6.85
CA GLY A 438 15.80 -45.14 7.39
C GLY A 438 15.94 -45.73 8.80
N SER A 439 17.15 -46.14 9.16
CA SER A 439 17.49 -46.57 10.52
C SER A 439 18.00 -45.42 11.40
N ASN A 440 17.93 -44.18 10.92
CA ASN A 440 18.47 -43.03 11.62
C ASN A 440 17.55 -42.60 12.77
N GLU A 441 17.96 -42.93 14.00
CA GLU A 441 17.25 -42.59 15.24
C GLU A 441 17.80 -41.34 15.92
N ALA A 442 18.65 -40.57 15.23
CA ALA A 442 19.21 -39.34 15.79
C ALA A 442 18.08 -38.37 16.19
N THR A 443 18.20 -37.82 17.40
CA THR A 443 17.27 -36.80 17.90
C THR A 443 17.48 -35.50 17.13
N VAL A 444 16.37 -34.94 16.64
CA VAL A 444 16.35 -33.71 15.87
C VAL A 444 15.31 -32.74 16.39
N GLN A 445 15.65 -31.46 16.36
CA GLN A 445 14.74 -30.37 16.69
C GLN A 445 14.35 -29.61 15.42
N TYR A 446 13.06 -29.32 15.29
CA TYR A 446 12.49 -28.51 14.23
C TYR A 446 11.33 -27.65 14.78
N PHE A 447 10.89 -26.67 13.99
CA PHE A 447 9.77 -25.81 14.39
C PHE A 447 8.45 -26.27 13.80
N GLN A 448 7.37 -26.06 14.51
CA GLN A 448 6.01 -26.30 14.03
C GLN A 448 5.05 -25.27 14.61
N TRP A 449 4.08 -24.82 13.83
CA TRP A 449 2.92 -24.10 14.32
C TRP A 449 1.90 -25.08 14.88
N GLN A 450 1.52 -24.89 16.15
CA GLN A 450 0.57 -25.73 16.86
C GLN A 450 -0.42 -24.87 17.65
N VAL A 451 -1.66 -25.33 17.76
CA VAL A 451 -2.66 -24.70 18.63
C VAL A 451 -2.55 -25.30 20.02
N THR A 452 -2.46 -24.43 21.01
CA THR A 452 -2.36 -24.76 22.43
C THR A 452 -3.56 -24.19 23.16
N LYS A 453 -4.15 -24.94 24.10
CA LYS A 453 -5.25 -24.47 24.94
C LYS A 453 -4.64 -23.86 26.21
N GLU A 454 -4.98 -22.60 26.50
CA GLU A 454 -4.59 -21.91 27.74
C GLU A 454 -5.82 -21.41 28.47
N ASP A 455 -5.95 -21.72 29.76
CA ASP A 455 -7.00 -21.13 30.59
C ASP A 455 -6.63 -19.71 30.99
N ARG A 456 -7.50 -18.75 30.64
CA ARG A 456 -7.36 -17.35 31.03
C ARG A 456 -8.57 -16.92 31.84
N ILE A 457 -8.32 -16.17 32.92
CA ILE A 457 -9.39 -15.53 33.68
C ILE A 457 -9.77 -14.24 32.94
N ILE A 458 -10.92 -14.25 32.28
CA ILE A 458 -11.46 -13.08 31.58
C ILE A 458 -12.73 -12.66 32.34
N LYS A 459 -12.72 -11.48 32.94
CA LYS A 459 -13.83 -10.95 33.75
C LYS A 459 -14.25 -11.86 34.92
N GLY A 460 -13.30 -12.55 35.56
CA GLY A 460 -13.56 -13.43 36.71
C GLY A 460 -13.98 -14.86 36.36
N GLU A 461 -14.28 -15.15 35.09
CA GLU A 461 -14.58 -16.50 34.61
C GLU A 461 -13.34 -17.14 33.98
N LYS A 462 -13.09 -18.41 34.29
CA LYS A 462 -12.09 -19.22 33.57
C LYS A 462 -12.62 -19.51 32.17
N LYS A 463 -11.96 -18.96 31.14
CA LYS A 463 -12.24 -19.29 29.75
C LYS A 463 -11.00 -19.91 29.14
N THR A 464 -11.16 -21.11 28.58
CA THR A 464 -10.13 -21.77 27.80
C THR A 464 -10.00 -21.07 26.45
N VAL A 465 -8.85 -20.46 26.20
CA VAL A 465 -8.54 -19.76 24.97
C VAL A 465 -7.60 -20.63 24.13
N LYS A 466 -7.96 -20.82 22.85
CA LYS A 466 -7.08 -21.46 21.87
C LYS A 466 -6.04 -20.43 21.39
N LEU A 467 -4.77 -20.77 21.52
CA LEU A 467 -3.65 -19.92 21.11
C LEU A 467 -2.71 -20.67 20.17
N THR A 468 -2.56 -20.18 18.95
CA THR A 468 -1.59 -20.72 17.99
C THR A 468 -0.19 -20.17 18.30
N LYS A 469 0.76 -21.07 18.57
CA LYS A 469 2.16 -20.71 18.84
C LYS A 469 3.09 -21.49 17.93
N LYS A 470 4.27 -20.90 17.68
CA LYS A 470 5.39 -21.59 17.06
C LYS A 470 6.17 -22.31 18.16
N VAL A 471 6.16 -23.63 18.12
CA VAL A 471 6.78 -24.51 19.12
C VAL A 471 7.98 -25.21 18.50
N THR A 472 9.00 -25.48 19.32
CA THR A 472 10.12 -26.35 18.95
C THR A 472 9.73 -27.78 19.31
N VAL A 473 9.68 -28.66 18.31
CA VAL A 473 9.38 -30.08 18.47
C VAL A 473 10.68 -30.86 18.41
N THR A 474 10.88 -31.76 19.36
CA THR A 474 11.98 -32.72 19.39
C THR A 474 11.43 -34.08 18.95
N SER A 475 11.99 -34.67 17.90
CA SER A 475 11.62 -36.00 17.40
C SER A 475 12.85 -36.77 16.93
N THR A 476 12.72 -38.05 16.59
CA THR A 476 13.77 -38.77 15.85
C THR A 476 13.70 -38.45 14.35
N VAL A 477 14.78 -38.70 13.61
CA VAL A 477 14.79 -38.56 12.13
C VAL A 477 13.79 -39.52 11.48
N LYS A 478 13.71 -40.76 11.98
CA LYS A 478 12.72 -41.77 11.57
C LYS A 478 11.28 -41.27 11.74
N ASP A 479 10.93 -40.78 12.92
CA ASP A 479 9.57 -40.26 13.19
C ASP A 479 9.25 -39.04 12.33
N LEU A 480 10.24 -38.18 12.09
CA LEU A 480 10.10 -37.02 11.20
C LEU A 480 9.81 -37.44 9.75
N LYS A 481 10.48 -38.49 9.24
CA LYS A 481 10.22 -39.05 7.90
C LYS A 481 8.82 -39.66 7.80
N MET A 482 8.43 -40.47 8.80
CA MET A 482 7.08 -41.07 8.84
C MET A 482 5.99 -39.99 8.91
N SER A 483 6.21 -38.96 9.73
CA SER A 483 5.30 -37.81 9.83
C SER A 483 5.21 -37.04 8.51
N LEU A 484 6.34 -36.81 7.82
CA LEU A 484 6.32 -36.17 6.50
C LEU A 484 5.59 -37.04 5.47
N ALA A 485 5.80 -38.35 5.47
CA ALA A 485 5.11 -39.27 4.56
C ALA A 485 3.58 -39.21 4.72
N ALA A 486 3.10 -39.19 5.96
CA ALA A 486 1.67 -38.99 6.26
C ALA A 486 1.18 -37.63 5.75
N ASP A 487 1.96 -36.57 5.97
CA ASP A 487 1.61 -35.22 5.53
C ASP A 487 1.59 -35.07 4.00
N ILE A 488 2.35 -35.86 3.23
CA ILE A 488 2.36 -35.80 1.76
C ILE A 488 0.96 -36.06 1.19
N SER A 489 0.25 -37.08 1.68
CA SER A 489 -1.12 -37.39 1.22
C SER A 489 -2.07 -36.21 1.46
N ALA A 490 -1.99 -35.62 2.66
CA ALA A 490 -2.79 -34.45 3.01
C ALA A 490 -2.40 -33.23 2.17
N MET A 491 -1.10 -33.02 1.93
CA MET A 491 -0.56 -31.90 1.17
C MET A 491 -0.90 -31.98 -0.32
N LYS A 492 -0.92 -33.18 -0.92
CA LYS A 492 -1.38 -33.40 -2.30
C LYS A 492 -2.83 -32.92 -2.46
N LYS A 493 -3.74 -33.39 -1.60
CA LYS A 493 -5.15 -32.94 -1.61
C LYS A 493 -5.26 -31.42 -1.46
N HIS A 494 -4.48 -30.84 -0.57
CA HIS A 494 -4.44 -29.39 -0.33
C HIS A 494 -3.98 -28.60 -1.56
N ALA A 495 -2.86 -29.00 -2.17
CA ALA A 495 -2.30 -28.34 -3.34
C ALA A 495 -3.22 -28.44 -4.56
N TYR A 496 -3.84 -29.61 -4.77
CA TYR A 496 -4.86 -29.81 -5.79
C TYR A 496 -6.05 -28.87 -5.56
N GLY A 497 -6.54 -28.79 -4.32
CA GLY A 497 -7.67 -27.93 -3.98
C GLY A 497 -7.44 -26.44 -4.23
N ILE A 498 -6.22 -25.95 -3.98
CA ILE A 498 -5.83 -24.57 -4.31
C ILE A 498 -5.88 -24.35 -5.82
N SER A 499 -5.24 -25.25 -6.58
CA SER A 499 -5.16 -25.17 -8.04
C SER A 499 -6.55 -25.18 -8.67
N GLU A 500 -7.39 -26.15 -8.30
CA GLU A 500 -8.74 -26.28 -8.86
C GLU A 500 -9.65 -25.11 -8.47
N ASN A 501 -9.58 -24.62 -7.23
CA ASN A 501 -10.36 -23.44 -6.83
C ASN A 501 -9.98 -22.19 -7.64
N LEU A 502 -8.68 -21.96 -7.85
CA LEU A 502 -8.19 -20.83 -8.65
C LEU A 502 -8.57 -20.97 -10.13
N LYS A 503 -8.49 -22.19 -10.67
CA LYS A 503 -8.89 -22.52 -12.04
C LYS A 503 -10.40 -22.33 -12.24
N ALA A 504 -11.23 -22.90 -11.38
CA ALA A 504 -12.69 -22.78 -11.44
C ALA A 504 -13.14 -21.32 -11.35
N LYS A 505 -12.55 -20.52 -10.45
CA LYS A 505 -12.81 -19.08 -10.33
C LYS A 505 -12.46 -18.32 -11.62
N ARG A 506 -11.35 -18.68 -12.27
CA ARG A 506 -10.90 -18.06 -13.53
C ARG A 506 -11.84 -18.40 -14.67
N GLU A 507 -12.12 -19.69 -14.86
CA GLU A 507 -13.01 -20.16 -15.93
C GLU A 507 -14.41 -19.57 -15.80
N LEU A 508 -14.93 -19.44 -14.57
CA LEU A 508 -16.22 -18.81 -14.33
C LEU A 508 -16.21 -17.33 -14.69
N LYS A 509 -15.15 -16.58 -14.35
CA LYS A 509 -15.01 -15.16 -14.74
C LYS A 509 -14.96 -14.99 -16.26
N ASP A 510 -14.27 -15.88 -16.95
CA ASP A 510 -14.10 -15.80 -18.41
C ASP A 510 -15.38 -16.19 -19.16
N LYS A 511 -16.16 -17.14 -18.63
CA LYS A 511 -17.40 -17.67 -19.23
C LYS A 511 -18.70 -17.05 -18.69
N LEU A 512 -18.62 -16.11 -17.75
CA LEU A 512 -19.77 -15.47 -17.12
C LEU A 512 -20.74 -14.89 -18.16
N LYS A 513 -22.04 -15.19 -18.03
CA LYS A 513 -23.09 -14.62 -18.90
C LYS A 513 -23.65 -13.32 -18.35
N GLU A 514 -24.43 -12.61 -19.15
CA GLU A 514 -25.10 -11.37 -18.72
C GLU A 514 -26.21 -11.64 -17.69
N THR A 515 -26.83 -12.83 -17.75
CA THR A 515 -27.83 -13.29 -16.75
C THR A 515 -27.20 -13.83 -15.47
N GLU A 516 -25.87 -13.87 -15.37
CA GLU A 516 -25.11 -14.47 -14.28
C GLU A 516 -24.26 -13.41 -13.57
N ILE A 517 -24.20 -13.46 -12.25
CA ILE A 517 -23.29 -12.62 -11.46
C ILE A 517 -22.44 -13.47 -10.53
N MET A 518 -21.23 -13.01 -10.25
CA MET A 518 -20.35 -13.64 -9.28
C MET A 518 -19.93 -12.64 -8.20
N ILE A 519 -20.09 -13.00 -6.93
CA ILE A 519 -19.63 -12.23 -5.78
C ILE A 519 -18.54 -13.00 -5.04
N GLN A 520 -17.49 -12.29 -4.61
CA GLN A 520 -16.48 -12.82 -3.70
C GLN A 520 -16.56 -12.02 -2.41
N ILE A 521 -16.83 -12.68 -1.28
CA ILE A 521 -17.13 -12.03 0.01
C ILE A 521 -16.22 -12.52 1.14
N ASP A 522 -15.94 -11.63 2.08
CA ASP A 522 -15.25 -11.95 3.35
C ASP A 522 -15.49 -10.84 4.40
N PHE A 523 -15.30 -11.17 5.67
CA PHE A 523 -15.21 -10.15 6.72
C PHE A 523 -13.80 -9.57 6.79
N ALA A 524 -13.72 -8.24 6.66
CA ALA A 524 -12.49 -7.55 7.00
C ALA A 524 -12.35 -7.49 8.52
N GLU A 525 -11.11 -7.50 9.03
CA GLU A 525 -10.84 -7.26 10.46
C GLU A 525 -11.60 -6.03 10.98
N ASN A 526 -12.07 -6.05 12.23
CA ASN A 526 -12.85 -4.95 12.77
C ASN A 526 -12.11 -3.61 12.68
N TYR A 527 -12.85 -2.54 12.36
CA TYR A 527 -12.31 -1.19 12.42
C TYR A 527 -12.41 -0.66 13.84
N MET A 528 -11.29 -0.40 14.48
CA MET A 528 -11.26 0.36 15.73
C MET A 528 -11.70 1.80 15.49
N THR A 529 -12.74 2.24 16.19
CA THR A 529 -13.25 3.61 16.14
C THR A 529 -12.21 4.59 16.64
N LYS A 530 -12.23 5.81 16.10
CA LYS A 530 -11.24 6.85 16.38
C LYS A 530 -11.87 8.22 16.34
N TYR A 531 -11.36 9.08 17.21
CA TYR A 531 -11.71 10.49 17.22
C TYR A 531 -10.60 11.31 16.57
N GLY A 532 -10.96 12.40 15.89
CA GLY A 532 -10.01 13.35 15.32
C GLY A 532 -9.12 14.01 16.38
N LYS A 533 -9.62 14.07 17.63
CA LYS A 533 -8.85 14.42 18.83
C LYS A 533 -9.21 13.46 19.96
N GLU A 534 -8.28 12.60 20.34
CA GLU A 534 -8.44 11.66 21.45
C GLU A 534 -7.81 12.22 22.73
N ILE A 535 -8.55 12.15 23.85
CA ILE A 535 -7.98 12.32 25.19
C ILE A 535 -7.12 11.10 25.55
N GLN A 536 -6.19 11.28 26.49
CA GLN A 536 -5.23 10.23 26.86
C GLN A 536 -5.91 8.94 27.34
N SER A 537 -6.99 9.05 28.11
CA SER A 537 -7.74 7.90 28.62
C SER A 537 -8.37 7.06 27.51
N ILE A 538 -8.89 7.67 26.44
CA ILE A 538 -9.42 6.93 25.27
C ILE A 538 -8.28 6.33 24.43
N ARG A 539 -7.13 7.03 24.36
CA ARG A 539 -5.99 6.58 23.54
C ARG A 539 -5.36 5.28 24.07
N PHE A 540 -5.28 5.14 25.39
CA PHE A 540 -4.67 3.99 26.08
C PHE A 540 -5.68 3.07 26.79
N GLY A 541 -6.95 3.46 26.88
CA GLY A 541 -8.00 2.68 27.51
C GLY A 541 -8.63 1.64 26.58
N ALA A 542 -9.33 0.67 27.17
CA ALA A 542 -10.10 -0.37 26.48
C ALA A 542 -11.41 0.16 25.85
N SER A 543 -11.71 1.45 25.98
CA SER A 543 -12.97 2.09 25.58
C SER A 543 -13.10 2.38 24.08
N LYS A 544 -12.20 1.85 23.24
CA LYS A 544 -12.31 2.02 21.78
C LYS A 544 -13.37 1.07 21.24
N GLY A 545 -14.41 1.66 20.65
CA GLY A 545 -15.42 0.91 19.90
C GLY A 545 -14.80 0.18 18.71
N GLN A 546 -15.53 -0.81 18.21
CA GLN A 546 -15.17 -1.56 17.02
C GLN A 546 -16.38 -1.57 16.07
N LEU A 547 -16.11 -1.59 14.77
CA LEU A 547 -17.11 -1.75 13.73
C LEU A 547 -16.77 -3.00 12.93
N SER A 548 -17.77 -3.83 12.66
CA SER A 548 -17.64 -4.94 11.73
C SER A 548 -17.84 -4.45 10.30
N ILE A 549 -16.98 -4.93 9.40
CA ILE A 549 -17.00 -4.56 7.98
C ILE A 549 -17.05 -5.84 7.15
N HIS A 550 -18.19 -6.10 6.54
CA HIS A 550 -18.32 -7.15 5.54
C HIS A 550 -17.98 -6.59 4.17
N THR A 551 -17.10 -7.27 3.44
CA THR A 551 -16.54 -6.77 2.18
C THR A 551 -16.84 -7.73 1.05
N GLY A 552 -17.09 -7.19 -0.14
CA GLY A 552 -17.33 -7.99 -1.31
C GLY A 552 -16.89 -7.34 -2.61
N VAL A 553 -16.68 -8.17 -3.62
CA VAL A 553 -16.43 -7.74 -5.00
C VAL A 553 -17.40 -8.46 -5.92
N LEU A 554 -18.24 -7.69 -6.59
CA LEU A 554 -19.15 -8.15 -7.64
C LEU A 554 -18.41 -8.17 -8.98
N TYR A 555 -18.64 -9.24 -9.74
CA TYR A 555 -18.26 -9.40 -11.12
C TYR A 555 -19.53 -9.65 -11.93
N ALA A 556 -19.78 -8.82 -12.93
CA ALA A 556 -20.92 -8.90 -13.83
C ALA A 556 -20.47 -8.59 -15.25
N LYS A 557 -21.11 -9.17 -16.26
CA LYS A 557 -20.79 -8.91 -17.66
C LYS A 557 -21.76 -7.88 -18.24
N ASN A 558 -21.22 -6.83 -18.88
CA ASN A 558 -21.99 -5.87 -19.66
C ASN A 558 -21.46 -5.91 -21.11
N ASP A 559 -22.32 -6.16 -22.10
CA ASP A 559 -22.14 -6.20 -23.58
C ASP A 559 -20.79 -6.74 -24.13
N THR A 560 -19.64 -6.17 -23.72
CA THR A 560 -18.29 -6.54 -24.16
C THR A 560 -17.22 -6.59 -23.05
N SER A 561 -17.53 -6.24 -21.79
CA SER A 561 -16.53 -6.18 -20.71
C SER A 561 -17.04 -6.69 -19.36
N LEU A 562 -16.14 -7.31 -18.59
CA LEU A 562 -16.39 -7.71 -17.21
C LEU A 562 -16.32 -6.48 -16.30
N GLU A 563 -17.47 -6.05 -15.79
CA GLU A 563 -17.58 -5.03 -14.77
C GLU A 563 -17.17 -5.61 -13.41
N THR A 564 -16.36 -4.86 -12.66
CA THR A 564 -15.95 -5.23 -11.30
C THR A 564 -16.35 -4.11 -10.34
N VAL A 565 -17.29 -4.40 -9.43
CA VAL A 565 -17.85 -3.42 -8.49
C VAL A 565 -17.52 -3.84 -7.06
N PRO A 566 -16.66 -3.09 -6.34
CA PRO A 566 -16.43 -3.34 -4.93
C PRO A 566 -17.60 -2.82 -4.09
N PHE A 567 -18.05 -3.60 -3.11
CA PHE A 567 -19.06 -3.21 -2.15
C PHE A 567 -18.66 -3.59 -0.73
N ALA A 568 -19.24 -2.93 0.25
CA ALA A 568 -19.06 -3.26 1.65
C ALA A 568 -20.27 -2.82 2.47
N THR A 569 -20.47 -3.49 3.59
CA THR A 569 -21.46 -3.11 4.60
C THR A 569 -20.81 -3.00 5.96
N VAL A 570 -21.30 -2.08 6.78
CA VAL A 570 -20.72 -1.73 8.07
C VAL A 570 -21.79 -1.77 9.14
N SER A 571 -21.49 -2.41 10.26
CA SER A 571 -22.38 -2.48 11.42
C SER A 571 -21.62 -2.20 12.72
N ASP A 572 -22.34 -1.68 13.70
CA ASP A 572 -21.89 -1.57 15.08
C ASP A 572 -21.97 -2.93 15.82
N ASN A 573 -22.74 -3.90 15.28
CA ASN A 573 -22.78 -5.27 15.79
C ASN A 573 -21.51 -6.04 15.36
N LEU A 574 -20.85 -6.70 16.31
CA LEU A 574 -19.61 -7.45 16.14
C LEU A 574 -19.78 -8.95 15.87
N ASP A 575 -21.02 -9.39 15.69
CA ASP A 575 -21.34 -10.77 15.36
C ASP A 575 -20.89 -11.10 13.92
N HIS A 576 -20.33 -12.29 13.75
CA HIS A 576 -19.81 -12.80 12.49
C HIS A 576 -20.42 -14.16 12.11
N GLN A 577 -21.40 -14.67 12.88
CA GLN A 577 -22.05 -15.94 12.58
C GLN A 577 -22.93 -15.84 11.31
N ALA A 578 -23.47 -16.98 10.87
CA ALA A 578 -24.30 -17.10 9.66
C ALA A 578 -25.44 -16.07 9.55
N HIS A 579 -26.17 -15.75 10.63
CA HIS A 579 -27.24 -14.73 10.58
C HIS A 579 -26.70 -13.32 10.34
N ALA A 580 -25.54 -12.98 10.89
CA ALA A 580 -24.88 -11.70 10.64
C ALA A 580 -24.41 -11.60 9.19
N VAL A 581 -23.86 -12.68 8.62
CA VAL A 581 -23.52 -12.76 7.19
C VAL A 581 -24.72 -12.35 6.33
N TRP A 582 -25.90 -12.90 6.60
CA TRP A 582 -27.10 -12.60 5.82
C TRP A 582 -27.69 -11.22 6.08
N GLY A 583 -27.61 -10.70 7.30
CA GLY A 583 -27.90 -9.30 7.59
C GLY A 583 -27.05 -8.35 6.72
N HIS A 584 -25.76 -8.62 6.61
CA HIS A 584 -24.84 -7.86 5.76
C HIS A 584 -25.07 -8.07 4.25
N LEU A 585 -25.35 -9.31 3.84
CA LEU A 585 -25.42 -9.70 2.43
C LEU A 585 -26.75 -9.31 1.77
N LYS A 586 -27.90 -9.44 2.47
CA LYS A 586 -29.23 -9.11 1.95
C LYS A 586 -29.28 -7.68 1.39
N SER A 587 -28.86 -6.71 2.19
CA SER A 587 -28.92 -5.28 1.82
C SER A 587 -28.01 -4.94 0.62
N SER A 588 -26.91 -5.68 0.46
CA SER A 588 -26.03 -5.56 -0.72
C SER A 588 -26.65 -6.19 -1.96
N LEU A 589 -27.15 -7.43 -1.82
CA LEU A 589 -27.77 -8.18 -2.91
C LEU A 589 -29.01 -7.46 -3.45
N GLN A 590 -29.85 -6.89 -2.59
CA GLN A 590 -31.03 -6.15 -3.00
C GLN A 590 -30.67 -5.01 -3.96
N LYS A 591 -29.65 -4.19 -3.63
CA LYS A 591 -29.21 -3.12 -4.53
C LYS A 591 -28.62 -3.63 -5.84
N ILE A 592 -27.83 -4.71 -5.76
CA ILE A 592 -27.18 -5.31 -6.94
C ILE A 592 -28.21 -5.87 -7.91
N LEU A 593 -29.21 -6.60 -7.39
CA LEU A 593 -30.24 -7.28 -8.16
C LEU A 593 -31.35 -6.35 -8.63
N SER A 594 -31.72 -5.32 -7.86
CA SER A 594 -32.64 -4.28 -8.34
C SER A 594 -32.05 -3.48 -9.52
N ALA A 595 -30.72 -3.32 -9.57
CA ALA A 595 -30.05 -2.70 -10.71
C ALA A 595 -29.90 -3.65 -11.92
N ARG A 596 -30.10 -4.96 -11.73
CA ARG A 596 -29.92 -6.01 -12.75
C ARG A 596 -31.06 -7.03 -12.71
N PRO A 597 -32.28 -6.64 -13.12
CA PRO A 597 -33.46 -7.50 -13.02
C PRO A 597 -33.42 -8.74 -13.92
N HIS A 598 -32.57 -8.75 -14.96
CA HIS A 598 -32.38 -9.89 -15.88
C HIS A 598 -31.50 -11.01 -15.31
N VAL A 599 -30.86 -10.80 -14.15
CA VAL A 599 -29.98 -11.79 -13.53
C VAL A 599 -30.82 -12.88 -12.87
N ASN A 600 -30.56 -14.13 -13.24
CA ASN A 600 -31.23 -15.32 -12.72
C ASN A 600 -30.29 -16.26 -11.97
N THR A 601 -28.97 -16.05 -12.05
CA THR A 601 -27.98 -16.95 -11.45
C THR A 601 -26.96 -16.18 -10.61
N LEU A 602 -26.77 -16.63 -9.36
CA LEU A 602 -25.82 -16.04 -8.41
C LEU A 602 -24.71 -17.02 -8.04
N HIS A 603 -23.46 -16.65 -8.29
CA HIS A 603 -22.27 -17.39 -7.83
C HIS A 603 -21.59 -16.71 -6.65
N VAL A 604 -21.53 -17.37 -5.50
CA VAL A 604 -20.89 -16.87 -4.28
C VAL A 604 -19.57 -17.59 -4.03
N PHE A 605 -18.52 -16.83 -3.75
CA PHE A 605 -17.22 -17.33 -3.31
C PHE A 605 -16.89 -16.74 -1.94
N SER A 606 -16.55 -17.59 -0.98
CA SER A 606 -16.15 -17.19 0.36
C SER A 606 -15.03 -18.08 0.89
N ASP A 607 -14.45 -17.70 2.03
CA ASP A 607 -13.66 -18.64 2.82
C ASP A 607 -14.57 -19.70 3.48
N GLY A 608 -13.96 -20.72 4.08
CA GLY A 608 -14.64 -21.84 4.72
C GLY A 608 -14.72 -21.88 6.26
N PRO A 609 -14.65 -20.78 7.06
CA PRO A 609 -14.82 -20.88 8.49
C PRO A 609 -16.21 -21.42 8.86
N THR A 610 -16.22 -22.38 9.77
CA THR A 610 -17.43 -23.13 10.16
C THR A 610 -18.44 -22.29 10.93
N SER A 611 -18.01 -21.23 11.61
CA SER A 611 -18.95 -20.31 12.29
C SER A 611 -19.70 -19.38 11.33
N GLN A 612 -19.12 -19.07 10.16
CA GLN A 612 -19.61 -18.00 9.29
C GLN A 612 -20.26 -18.56 8.03
N TYR A 613 -19.47 -19.15 7.12
CA TYR A 613 -19.91 -19.49 5.76
C TYR A 613 -20.18 -20.99 5.59
N ARG A 614 -19.34 -21.85 6.17
CA ARG A 614 -19.38 -23.30 5.91
C ARG A 614 -20.12 -24.05 7.03
N ASN A 615 -21.42 -23.80 7.16
CA ASN A 615 -22.29 -24.48 8.11
C ASN A 615 -23.72 -24.65 7.59
N ARG A 616 -24.46 -25.57 8.23
CA ARG A 616 -25.86 -25.86 7.92
C ARG A 616 -26.77 -24.63 8.03
N THR A 617 -26.51 -23.75 9.00
CA THR A 617 -27.32 -22.55 9.25
C THR A 617 -27.21 -21.56 8.10
N ASN A 618 -26.00 -21.34 7.57
CA ASN A 618 -25.77 -20.48 6.43
C ASN A 618 -26.44 -21.03 5.16
N ILE A 619 -26.40 -22.35 4.95
CA ILE A 619 -27.07 -23.00 3.82
C ILE A 619 -28.59 -22.83 3.90
N PHE A 620 -29.16 -23.04 5.09
CA PHE A 620 -30.59 -22.80 5.33
C PHE A 620 -30.97 -21.34 5.04
N LEU A 621 -30.26 -20.38 5.65
CA LEU A 621 -30.52 -18.96 5.45
C LEU A 621 -30.32 -18.53 4.00
N TRP A 622 -29.35 -19.13 3.30
CA TRP A 622 -29.10 -18.88 1.88
C TRP A 622 -30.29 -19.23 1.01
N ILE A 623 -30.78 -20.46 1.14
CA ILE A 623 -31.89 -20.95 0.33
C ILE A 623 -33.15 -20.17 0.66
N LYS A 624 -33.47 -20.02 1.95
CA LYS A 624 -34.65 -19.28 2.40
C LYS A 624 -34.63 -17.82 1.94
N THR A 625 -33.50 -17.13 2.07
CA THR A 625 -33.40 -15.72 1.66
C THR A 625 -33.55 -15.58 0.16
N LEU A 626 -32.96 -16.46 -0.65
CA LEU A 626 -33.11 -16.42 -2.11
C LEU A 626 -34.57 -16.66 -2.53
N MET A 627 -35.24 -17.64 -1.93
CA MET A 627 -36.65 -17.94 -2.22
C MET A 627 -37.58 -16.80 -1.82
N ASP A 628 -37.44 -16.29 -0.59
CA ASP A 628 -38.38 -15.31 -0.02
C ASP A 628 -38.17 -13.89 -0.56
N HIS A 629 -36.92 -13.49 -0.81
CA HIS A 629 -36.58 -12.09 -1.10
C HIS A 629 -36.06 -11.85 -2.52
N PHE A 630 -35.59 -12.89 -3.21
CA PHE A 630 -34.95 -12.77 -4.53
C PHE A 630 -35.49 -13.80 -5.53
N PRO A 631 -36.82 -13.85 -5.79
CA PRO A 631 -37.45 -14.88 -6.62
C PRO A 631 -36.96 -14.89 -8.07
N GLN A 632 -36.34 -13.82 -8.54
CA GLN A 632 -35.68 -13.75 -9.85
C GLN A 632 -34.49 -14.72 -9.96
N ILE A 633 -33.86 -15.11 -8.84
CA ILE A 633 -32.73 -16.03 -8.83
C ILE A 633 -33.27 -17.47 -8.83
N THR A 634 -33.08 -18.17 -9.94
CA THR A 634 -33.51 -19.57 -10.12
C THR A 634 -32.37 -20.56 -9.90
N ALA A 635 -31.12 -20.10 -9.93
CA ALA A 635 -29.96 -20.94 -9.67
C ALA A 635 -28.92 -20.19 -8.83
N SER A 636 -28.26 -20.88 -7.91
CA SER A 636 -27.16 -20.29 -7.15
C SER A 636 -26.09 -21.32 -6.82
N THR A 637 -24.85 -20.88 -6.72
CA THR A 637 -23.74 -21.74 -6.30
C THR A 637 -22.95 -21.07 -5.20
N TRP A 638 -22.54 -21.83 -4.18
CA TRP A 638 -21.63 -21.37 -3.15
C TRP A 638 -20.35 -22.19 -3.21
N THR A 639 -19.21 -21.54 -3.45
CA THR A 639 -17.89 -22.19 -3.56
C THR A 639 -16.98 -21.72 -2.43
N PHE A 640 -16.39 -22.66 -1.71
CA PHE A 640 -15.48 -22.40 -0.59
C PHE A 640 -14.04 -22.51 -1.06
N SER A 641 -13.21 -21.53 -0.71
CA SER A 641 -11.77 -21.62 -0.94
C SER A 641 -11.11 -22.66 -0.04
N GLU A 642 -9.96 -23.16 -0.48
CA GLU A 642 -9.13 -24.05 0.33
C GLU A 642 -8.65 -23.32 1.60
N PRO A 643 -8.67 -23.97 2.79
CA PRO A 643 -8.30 -23.33 4.05
C PRO A 643 -6.94 -22.65 4.02
N GLY A 644 -6.90 -21.39 4.45
CA GLY A 644 -5.68 -20.56 4.44
C GLY A 644 -5.37 -19.89 3.09
N HIS A 645 -6.19 -20.12 2.06
CA HIS A 645 -6.03 -19.54 0.72
C HIS A 645 -7.25 -18.76 0.23
N GLY A 646 -8.17 -18.39 1.12
CA GLY A 646 -9.38 -17.61 0.78
C GLY A 646 -9.17 -16.11 0.53
N LYS A 647 -7.95 -15.61 0.74
CA LYS A 647 -7.62 -14.19 0.55
C LYS A 647 -7.84 -13.74 -0.88
N GLY A 648 -8.29 -12.50 -1.03
CA GLY A 648 -8.67 -12.00 -2.33
C GLY A 648 -8.86 -10.49 -2.42
N PRO A 649 -9.49 -10.02 -3.51
CA PRO A 649 -9.67 -8.59 -3.76
C PRO A 649 -10.58 -7.89 -2.73
N MET A 650 -11.48 -8.62 -2.07
CA MET A 650 -12.32 -8.09 -0.97
C MET A 650 -11.50 -7.61 0.23
N ASP A 651 -10.38 -8.28 0.55
CA ASP A 651 -9.46 -7.82 1.60
C ASP A 651 -8.93 -6.41 1.29
N GLY A 652 -8.66 -6.14 0.01
CA GLY A 652 -8.24 -4.83 -0.47
C GLY A 652 -9.32 -3.75 -0.28
N VAL A 653 -10.59 -4.11 -0.44
CA VAL A 653 -11.74 -3.20 -0.19
C VAL A 653 -11.74 -2.76 1.26
N GLY A 654 -11.63 -3.70 2.20
CA GLY A 654 -11.54 -3.40 3.63
C GLY A 654 -10.34 -2.51 3.96
N GLY A 655 -9.16 -2.81 3.40
CA GLY A 655 -7.96 -1.99 3.57
C GLY A 655 -8.13 -0.53 3.11
N VAL A 656 -8.75 -0.32 1.94
CA VAL A 656 -9.02 1.01 1.37
C VAL A 656 -10.02 1.80 2.21
N LEU A 657 -11.12 1.17 2.64
CA LEU A 657 -12.14 1.80 3.48
C LEU A 657 -11.58 2.24 4.83
N LYS A 658 -10.89 1.33 5.53
CA LYS A 658 -10.28 1.62 6.84
C LYS A 658 -9.24 2.73 6.77
N LYS A 659 -8.49 2.80 5.68
CA LYS A 659 -7.52 3.88 5.44
C LYS A 659 -8.24 5.20 5.17
N SER A 660 -9.28 5.18 4.36
CA SER A 660 -10.05 6.38 4.04
C SER A 660 -10.70 6.94 5.31
N ALA A 661 -11.25 6.08 6.17
CA ALA A 661 -11.73 6.46 7.49
C ALA A 661 -10.62 7.10 8.35
N ASP A 662 -9.44 6.47 8.43
CA ASP A 662 -8.28 7.04 9.13
C ASP A 662 -7.85 8.41 8.56
N ASP A 663 -7.92 8.61 7.24
CA ASP A 663 -7.64 9.89 6.59
C ASP A 663 -8.66 10.98 6.96
N HIS A 664 -9.94 10.61 7.15
CA HIS A 664 -10.97 11.52 7.66
C HIS A 664 -10.72 11.89 9.13
N VAL A 665 -10.29 10.92 9.94
CA VAL A 665 -9.90 11.14 11.34
C VAL A 665 -8.73 12.12 11.43
N LEU A 666 -7.71 11.94 10.60
CA LEU A 666 -6.55 12.84 10.54
C LEU A 666 -6.91 14.28 10.13
N ARG A 667 -8.05 14.49 9.46
CA ARG A 667 -8.58 15.81 9.10
C ARG A 667 -9.42 16.45 10.23
N GLY A 668 -9.58 15.75 11.35
CA GLY A 668 -10.32 16.23 12.52
C GLY A 668 -11.78 15.79 12.58
N ASN A 669 -12.20 14.79 11.79
CA ASN A 669 -13.53 14.19 11.93
C ASN A 669 -13.48 13.00 12.91
N ASP A 670 -14.63 12.65 13.46
CA ASP A 670 -14.78 11.48 14.33
C ASP A 670 -15.45 10.34 13.57
N VAL A 671 -14.98 9.11 13.79
CA VAL A 671 -15.55 7.88 13.23
C VAL A 671 -15.88 6.97 14.41
N ASN A 672 -17.09 7.10 14.93
CA ASN A 672 -17.49 6.41 16.16
C ASN A 672 -18.56 5.34 15.95
N THR A 673 -19.43 5.52 14.96
CA THR A 673 -20.51 4.56 14.62
C THR A 673 -20.41 4.09 13.17
N ALA A 674 -21.11 3.01 12.84
CA ALA A 674 -21.25 2.55 11.44
C ALA A 674 -21.85 3.65 10.55
N LYS A 675 -22.83 4.39 11.07
CA LYS A 675 -23.44 5.56 10.40
C LYS A 675 -22.43 6.65 10.08
N ASP A 676 -21.56 7.00 11.03
CA ASP A 676 -20.50 7.99 10.80
C ASP A 676 -19.53 7.52 9.72
N PHE A 677 -19.15 6.24 9.77
CA PHE A 677 -18.26 5.60 8.80
C PHE A 677 -18.84 5.69 7.38
N VAL A 678 -20.12 5.33 7.21
CA VAL A 678 -20.81 5.39 5.92
C VAL A 678 -20.98 6.83 5.43
N ARG A 679 -21.39 7.74 6.32
CA ARG A 679 -21.57 9.17 5.99
C ARG A 679 -20.28 9.80 5.48
N LEU A 680 -19.16 9.56 6.16
CA LEU A 680 -17.87 10.14 5.80
C LEU A 680 -17.31 9.55 4.50
N LEU A 681 -17.62 8.29 4.19
CA LEU A 681 -17.14 7.57 3.00
C LEU A 681 -18.17 7.49 1.86
N LYS A 682 -19.25 8.28 1.91
CA LYS A 682 -20.33 8.28 0.90
C LYS A 682 -19.83 8.50 -0.53
N ASN A 683 -18.76 9.28 -0.70
CA ASN A 683 -18.15 9.58 -2.00
C ASN A 683 -17.03 8.60 -2.40
N SER A 684 -16.90 7.47 -1.72
CA SER A 684 -15.91 6.46 -2.07
C SER A 684 -16.31 5.72 -3.35
N THR A 685 -15.34 5.09 -4.02
CA THR A 685 -15.59 4.22 -5.17
C THR A 685 -16.26 2.89 -4.79
N VAL A 686 -16.38 2.60 -3.49
CA VAL A 686 -16.95 1.36 -2.97
C VAL A 686 -18.41 1.62 -2.61
N ALA A 687 -19.30 0.76 -3.09
CA ALA A 687 -20.71 0.82 -2.69
C ALA A 687 -20.83 0.46 -1.21
N LEU A 688 -21.20 1.44 -0.38
CA LEU A 688 -21.18 1.31 1.08
C LEU A 688 -22.59 1.41 1.66
N HIS A 689 -22.92 0.51 2.59
CA HIS A 689 -24.19 0.52 3.30
C HIS A 689 -24.01 0.31 4.81
N GLU A 690 -24.86 0.98 5.59
CA GLU A 690 -25.00 0.75 7.02
C GLU A 690 -25.96 -0.42 7.25
N VAL A 691 -25.64 -1.32 8.17
CA VAL A 691 -26.49 -2.45 8.56
C VAL A 691 -26.79 -2.30 10.05
N THR A 692 -28.07 -2.22 10.37
CA THR A 692 -28.53 -2.04 11.75
C THR A 692 -28.57 -3.37 12.51
N ASP A 693 -28.61 -3.29 13.84
CA ASP A 693 -28.73 -4.48 14.68
C ASP A 693 -30.06 -5.23 14.46
N ASP A 694 -31.13 -4.50 14.16
CA ASP A 694 -32.46 -5.06 13.86
C ASP A 694 -32.43 -5.95 12.61
N GLU A 695 -31.69 -5.54 11.56
CA GLU A 695 -31.53 -6.33 10.33
C GLU A 695 -30.85 -7.68 10.63
N ILE A 696 -29.82 -7.68 11.47
CA ILE A 696 -29.09 -8.90 11.88
C ILE A 696 -29.96 -9.78 12.78
N THR A 697 -30.67 -9.16 13.72
CA THR A 697 -31.55 -9.86 14.67
C THR A 697 -32.72 -10.54 13.97
N THR A 698 -33.25 -9.93 12.90
CA THR A 698 -34.30 -10.53 12.06
C THR A 698 -33.86 -11.87 11.46
N PHE A 699 -32.61 -11.98 11.00
CA PHE A 699 -32.10 -13.26 10.51
C PHE A 699 -31.85 -14.27 11.61
N LYS A 700 -31.49 -13.80 12.80
CA LYS A 700 -31.29 -14.66 13.97
C LYS A 700 -32.60 -15.33 14.40
N THR A 701 -33.73 -14.63 14.33
CA THR A 701 -35.06 -15.18 14.66
C THR A 701 -35.61 -16.10 13.56
N MET A 702 -35.14 -15.97 12.32
CA MET A 702 -35.54 -16.83 11.20
C MET A 702 -34.94 -18.26 11.29
N ILE A 703 -33.89 -18.45 12.08
CA ILE A 703 -33.23 -19.75 12.25
C ILE A 703 -34.12 -20.68 13.09
N PRO A 704 -34.52 -21.85 12.57
CA PRO A 704 -35.31 -22.82 13.34
C PRO A 704 -34.46 -23.44 14.46
N LYS A 705 -35.14 -23.88 15.54
CA LYS A 705 -34.47 -24.48 16.72
C LYS A 705 -33.68 -25.75 16.38
N LYS A 706 -34.10 -26.51 15.38
CA LYS A 706 -33.43 -27.72 14.88
C LYS A 706 -33.22 -27.59 13.36
N ILE A 707 -31.98 -27.83 12.92
CA ILE A 707 -31.60 -27.91 11.51
C ILE A 707 -30.83 -29.22 11.35
N ASP A 708 -31.17 -30.01 10.33
CA ASP A 708 -30.50 -31.28 10.09
C ASP A 708 -29.01 -31.10 9.80
N ALA A 709 -28.21 -32.04 10.29
CA ALA A 709 -26.78 -32.05 9.99
C ALA A 709 -26.57 -32.48 8.54
N ILE A 710 -25.61 -31.85 7.86
CA ILE A 710 -25.20 -32.25 6.51
C ILE A 710 -23.93 -33.11 6.66
N PRO A 711 -24.01 -34.43 6.46
CA PRO A 711 -22.85 -35.30 6.64
C PRO A 711 -21.72 -34.91 5.70
N GLY A 712 -20.49 -34.82 6.24
CA GLY A 712 -19.32 -34.52 5.44
C GLY A 712 -19.23 -33.08 4.91
N ILE A 713 -19.92 -32.10 5.52
CA ILE A 713 -19.87 -30.69 5.11
C ILE A 713 -18.45 -30.14 4.98
N MET A 714 -17.52 -30.66 5.79
CA MET A 714 -16.10 -30.31 5.80
C MET A 714 -15.30 -30.82 4.58
N ASN A 715 -15.89 -31.68 3.75
CA ASN A 715 -15.31 -32.14 2.48
C ASN A 715 -15.93 -31.45 1.24
N ILE A 716 -17.03 -30.70 1.43
CA ILE A 716 -17.76 -30.04 0.35
C ILE A 716 -17.07 -28.74 -0.07
N THR A 717 -16.66 -28.65 -1.32
CA THR A 717 -16.02 -27.43 -1.85
C THR A 717 -17.01 -26.53 -2.58
N LYS A 718 -18.09 -27.09 -3.13
CA LYS A 718 -19.10 -26.36 -3.87
C LYS A 718 -20.49 -26.91 -3.57
N ILE A 719 -21.43 -25.99 -3.36
CA ILE A 719 -22.85 -26.28 -3.19
C ILE A 719 -23.58 -25.64 -4.37
N VAL A 720 -24.49 -26.38 -4.99
CA VAL A 720 -25.35 -25.88 -6.07
C VAL A 720 -26.80 -26.00 -5.61
N TRP A 721 -27.52 -24.92 -5.74
CA TRP A 721 -28.95 -24.82 -5.51
C TRP A 721 -29.64 -24.48 -6.83
N GLN A 722 -30.72 -25.19 -7.12
CA GLN A 722 -31.58 -24.95 -8.27
C GLN A 722 -33.03 -24.90 -7.82
N ASN A 723 -33.75 -23.87 -8.26
CA ASN A 723 -35.16 -23.70 -8.02
C ASN A 723 -35.94 -24.41 -9.14
N ALA A 724 -36.09 -25.72 -9.01
CA ALA A 724 -36.94 -26.56 -9.86
C ALA A 724 -38.20 -26.98 -9.09
N SER A 725 -39.07 -27.80 -9.69
CA SER A 725 -40.30 -28.31 -9.06
C SER A 725 -40.05 -28.95 -7.68
N ASP A 726 -38.88 -29.59 -7.52
CA ASP A 726 -38.31 -29.99 -6.23
C ASP A 726 -37.07 -29.14 -5.96
N VAL A 727 -37.00 -28.52 -4.77
CA VAL A 727 -35.80 -27.77 -4.36
C VAL A 727 -34.70 -28.79 -4.02
N SER A 728 -33.65 -28.88 -4.84
CA SER A 728 -32.52 -29.77 -4.57
C SER A 728 -31.21 -29.01 -4.32
N ILE A 729 -30.39 -29.58 -3.44
CA ILE A 729 -29.04 -29.12 -3.15
C ILE A 729 -28.07 -30.20 -3.62
N LEU A 730 -27.18 -29.85 -4.53
CA LEU A 730 -26.12 -30.72 -5.00
C LEU A 730 -24.80 -30.35 -4.31
N LEU A 731 -24.18 -31.34 -3.67
CA LEU A 731 -22.97 -31.18 -2.88
C LEU A 731 -21.79 -31.76 -3.66
N TYR A 732 -20.81 -30.91 -3.98
CA TYR A 732 -19.65 -31.27 -4.78
C TYR A 732 -18.34 -31.20 -3.98
N GLN A 733 -17.44 -32.10 -4.30
CA GLN A 733 -16.01 -31.99 -4.04
C GLN A 733 -15.30 -31.79 -5.38
N PHE A 734 -14.90 -30.55 -5.62
CA PHE A 734 -14.42 -30.02 -6.90
C PHE A 734 -15.42 -30.31 -8.02
N SER A 735 -15.07 -31.18 -8.97
CA SER A 735 -15.93 -31.61 -10.08
C SER A 735 -16.80 -32.83 -9.75
N LYS A 736 -16.52 -33.55 -8.65
CA LYS A 736 -17.21 -34.78 -8.28
C LYS A 736 -18.45 -34.50 -7.45
N LEU A 737 -19.62 -34.95 -7.91
CA LEU A 737 -20.86 -34.93 -7.12
C LEU A 737 -20.72 -35.96 -6.00
N LEU A 738 -20.90 -35.52 -4.75
CA LEU A 738 -20.87 -36.38 -3.58
C LEU A 738 -22.28 -36.84 -3.19
N ARG A 739 -23.25 -35.91 -3.23
CA ARG A 739 -24.61 -36.15 -2.74
C ARG A 739 -25.58 -35.14 -3.34
N GLU A 740 -26.78 -35.60 -3.61
CA GLU A 740 -27.96 -34.76 -3.84
C GLU A 740 -28.85 -34.82 -2.59
N ILE A 741 -29.29 -33.66 -2.11
CA ILE A 741 -30.26 -33.55 -1.02
C ILE A 741 -31.50 -32.89 -1.62
N LYS A 742 -32.57 -33.66 -1.78
CA LYS A 742 -33.89 -33.12 -2.11
C LYS A 742 -34.47 -32.51 -0.83
N LEU A 743 -34.67 -31.20 -0.82
CA LEU A 743 -35.43 -30.53 0.21
C LEU A 743 -36.90 -30.79 -0.14
N GLN A 744 -37.52 -31.79 0.51
CA GLN A 744 -38.98 -31.84 0.53
C GLN A 744 -39.46 -30.46 1.00
N ALA A 745 -40.38 -29.87 0.23
CA ALA A 745 -40.77 -28.48 0.31
C ALA A 745 -40.69 -27.92 1.74
N PHE A 746 -40.01 -26.79 1.91
CA PHE A 746 -40.17 -25.93 3.08
C PHE A 746 -41.63 -25.44 3.14
N SER A 747 -42.58 -26.33 3.44
CA SER A 747 -43.99 -26.02 3.60
C SER A 747 -44.14 -25.37 4.97
N VAL A 748 -44.11 -24.04 4.95
CA VAL A 748 -44.74 -23.25 6.00
C VAL A 748 -46.24 -23.51 5.90
N GLN A 749 -46.73 -24.51 6.65
CA GLN A 749 -48.10 -24.48 7.10
C GLN A 749 -48.08 -24.15 8.58
N ASN A 750 -48.47 -22.91 8.88
CA ASN A 750 -49.03 -22.55 10.17
C ASN A 750 -50.20 -23.52 10.43
N LYS A 751 -50.01 -24.47 11.34
CA LYS A 751 -51.13 -25.08 12.07
C LYS A 751 -50.84 -24.88 13.55
N GLU A 752 -51.62 -23.98 14.12
CA GLU A 752 -51.86 -23.90 15.55
C GLU A 752 -52.39 -25.24 16.06
N ASN A 753 -51.94 -25.63 17.25
CA ASN A 753 -52.51 -26.59 18.20
C ASN A 753 -53.02 -27.94 17.67
N GLU A 754 -52.34 -29.03 18.04
CA GLU A 754 -52.86 -30.02 19.00
C GLU A 754 -51.78 -31.02 19.41
N ILE A 755 -51.83 -31.43 20.67
CA ILE A 755 -50.97 -32.43 21.30
C ILE A 755 -51.45 -33.81 20.86
N GLN A 756 -50.56 -34.64 20.29
CA GLN A 756 -50.62 -36.11 20.42
C GLN A 756 -49.27 -36.75 20.06
N GLU A 757 -48.95 -37.81 20.80
CA GLU A 757 -47.69 -38.59 20.79
C GLU A 757 -47.39 -39.28 19.44
N PRO A 758 -46.12 -39.66 19.18
CA PRO A 758 -45.66 -40.06 17.86
C PRO A 758 -46.02 -41.52 17.55
N SER A 759 -46.73 -41.74 16.45
CA SER A 759 -46.73 -43.01 15.71
C SER A 759 -45.76 -42.92 14.53
N GLU A 760 -44.97 -43.98 14.37
CA GLU A 760 -43.97 -44.18 13.33
C GLU A 760 -44.57 -44.07 11.92
N ILE A 761 -43.89 -43.35 11.02
CA ILE A 761 -44.14 -43.38 9.59
C ILE A 761 -42.79 -43.56 8.89
N ASP A 762 -42.65 -44.72 8.24
CA ASP A 762 -41.53 -45.10 7.37
C ASP A 762 -41.39 -44.14 6.18
N VAL A 763 -40.15 -43.84 5.81
CA VAL A 763 -39.81 -43.19 4.53
C VAL A 763 -38.84 -44.10 3.80
N ASP A 764 -39.31 -44.68 2.70
CA ASP A 764 -38.55 -45.58 1.84
C ASP A 764 -37.31 -44.89 1.25
N ILE A 765 -36.15 -45.52 1.47
CA ILE A 765 -34.85 -45.14 0.94
C ILE A 765 -34.50 -46.14 -0.17
N GLU A 766 -34.55 -45.73 -1.43
CA GLU A 766 -33.92 -46.52 -2.50
C GLU A 766 -32.39 -46.35 -2.44
N ILE A 767 -31.73 -47.37 -1.88
CA ILE A 767 -30.29 -47.53 -1.84
C ILE A 767 -29.84 -48.23 -3.11
N ASN A 768 -28.97 -47.60 -3.89
CA ASN A 768 -28.29 -48.25 -5.00
C ASN A 768 -27.26 -49.27 -4.46
N GLN A 769 -27.64 -50.55 -4.45
CA GLN A 769 -26.91 -51.67 -3.83
C GLN A 769 -25.59 -52.04 -4.55
N ASP A 770 -25.37 -51.57 -5.78
CA ASP A 770 -24.15 -51.88 -6.54
C ASP A 770 -22.89 -51.25 -5.94
N PHE A 771 -23.03 -50.18 -5.16
CA PHE A 771 -21.89 -49.52 -4.50
C PHE A 771 -21.40 -50.29 -3.25
N LEU A 772 -22.30 -50.97 -2.54
CA LEU A 772 -21.98 -51.68 -1.28
C LEU A 772 -21.16 -52.95 -1.50
N ASN A 773 -21.31 -53.61 -2.66
CA ASN A 773 -20.56 -54.83 -2.96
C ASN A 773 -19.09 -54.57 -3.35
N SER A 774 -18.72 -53.34 -3.70
CA SER A 774 -17.33 -52.97 -4.06
C SER A 774 -16.40 -52.70 -2.86
N LEU A 775 -16.94 -52.73 -1.63
CA LEU A 775 -16.23 -52.35 -0.39
C LEU A 775 -15.98 -53.52 0.57
N ASN A 776 -16.24 -54.76 0.15
CA ASN A 776 -16.08 -55.94 1.02
C ASN A 776 -14.63 -56.46 1.02
N ILE A 777 -13.80 -55.91 1.92
CA ILE A 777 -12.64 -56.63 2.48
C ILE A 777 -12.64 -56.44 4.01
N ASN A 778 -12.95 -57.54 4.71
CA ASN A 778 -12.80 -57.88 6.12
C ASN A 778 -13.13 -56.83 7.20
N ARG A 779 -14.32 -57.00 7.79
CA ARG A 779 -14.67 -56.49 9.11
C ARG A 779 -14.14 -57.45 10.18
N GLU A 780 -13.08 -57.05 10.86
CA GLU A 780 -12.91 -57.34 12.29
C GLU A 780 -13.13 -56.04 13.08
N SER A 781 -13.82 -56.19 14.21
CA SER A 781 -14.41 -55.13 15.03
C SER A 781 -13.39 -54.11 15.55
N ILE A 782 -13.50 -52.87 15.08
CA ILE A 782 -12.90 -51.67 15.70
C ILE A 782 -13.99 -50.59 15.82
N TYR A 783 -15.10 -50.93 16.49
CA TYR A 783 -16.07 -49.95 16.97
C TYR A 783 -15.88 -49.78 18.47
N GLY A 784 -15.15 -48.72 18.83
CA GLY A 784 -14.80 -48.35 20.21
C GLY A 784 -13.78 -47.21 20.30
N ALA A 785 -13.11 -46.83 19.20
CA ALA A 785 -12.09 -45.79 19.19
C ALA A 785 -12.38 -44.61 18.24
N VAL A 786 -13.59 -44.51 17.70
CA VAL A 786 -13.93 -43.54 16.65
C VAL A 786 -15.36 -43.04 16.88
N TYR A 787 -15.47 -41.92 17.62
CA TYR A 787 -16.65 -41.08 17.93
C TYR A 787 -17.49 -41.37 19.19
N GLY A 788 -17.42 -40.40 20.11
CA GLY A 788 -18.30 -40.11 21.24
C GLY A 788 -17.48 -39.37 22.29
N SER A 789 -17.41 -38.04 22.38
CA SER A 789 -18.46 -37.03 22.34
C SER A 789 -17.83 -35.63 22.14
N ASP A 790 -18.62 -34.69 21.62
CA ASP A 790 -18.48 -33.22 21.64
C ASP A 790 -17.08 -32.62 21.83
N THR A 791 -16.46 -32.09 20.76
CA THR A 791 -15.65 -30.85 20.77
C THR A 791 -14.99 -30.57 19.42
N SER A 792 -14.73 -29.29 19.17
CA SER A 792 -14.00 -28.73 18.04
C SER A 792 -12.62 -29.38 17.79
N ASP A 793 -12.37 -29.86 16.58
CA ASP A 793 -11.12 -30.53 16.21
C ASP A 793 -9.95 -29.55 16.15
N ASP A 794 -9.13 -29.64 17.20
CA ASP A 794 -7.73 -29.19 17.24
C ASP A 794 -7.00 -30.10 18.25
N GLU A 795 -7.16 -31.43 18.13
CA GLU A 795 -6.39 -32.48 18.82
C GLU A 795 -6.36 -33.70 17.88
N ASN A 796 -5.21 -34.32 17.57
CA ASN A 796 -4.54 -35.27 18.45
C ASN A 796 -3.04 -35.34 18.16
N LEU A 797 -2.22 -35.13 19.18
CA LEU A 797 -0.87 -35.71 19.25
C LEU A 797 -0.46 -35.85 20.71
N GLN A 798 -0.99 -36.87 21.40
CA GLN A 798 -0.32 -37.43 22.56
C GLN A 798 -0.82 -38.87 22.80
N THR A 799 0.09 -39.83 22.83
CA THR A 799 0.22 -40.82 23.91
C THR A 799 1.48 -41.65 23.66
N VAL A 800 2.36 -41.66 24.66
CA VAL A 800 3.16 -42.75 25.25
C VAL A 800 4.33 -42.06 25.97
N SER A 801 4.14 -41.71 27.24
CA SER A 801 5.24 -41.47 28.18
C SER A 801 4.82 -41.44 29.64
N ASP A 802 3.53 -41.44 29.98
CA ASP A 802 3.10 -41.46 31.38
C ASP A 802 3.00 -42.88 31.94
N ARG A 803 4.15 -43.53 32.04
CA ARG A 803 4.45 -44.49 33.10
C ARG A 803 5.87 -44.24 33.54
N LEU A 804 6.00 -43.45 34.61
CA LEU A 804 6.99 -43.53 35.70
C LEU A 804 7.08 -42.13 36.34
N HIS A 805 6.28 -41.89 37.38
CA HIS A 805 6.50 -40.79 38.30
C HIS A 805 7.66 -41.17 39.23
N GLY A 806 8.66 -40.29 39.31
CA GLY A 806 9.72 -40.33 40.30
C GLY A 806 10.35 -38.95 40.44
N ASN A 807 10.20 -38.38 41.64
CA ASN A 807 10.79 -37.10 42.07
C ASN A 807 12.30 -37.01 41.81
N ASN A 808 12.82 -35.79 41.57
CA ASN A 808 13.85 -35.15 42.40
C ASN A 808 14.44 -33.89 41.73
N ASP A 809 14.98 -33.06 42.62
CA ASP A 809 15.49 -31.71 42.49
C ASP A 809 16.76 -31.50 41.62
N ASP A 810 17.03 -30.20 41.40
CA ASP A 810 18.35 -29.55 41.41
C ASP A 810 19.22 -29.33 40.14
N ILE A 811 19.45 -28.01 39.90
CA ILE A 811 20.73 -27.27 39.71
C ILE A 811 21.52 -27.31 38.38
N GLY A 812 21.70 -26.09 37.81
CA GLY A 812 22.91 -25.58 37.13
C GLY A 812 23.04 -25.82 35.62
N ALA A 813 23.60 -24.96 34.75
CA ALA A 813 24.24 -23.64 34.77
C ALA A 813 24.26 -23.14 33.30
N GLY A 814 23.98 -21.87 32.97
CA GLY A 814 25.01 -20.85 32.71
C GLY A 814 25.25 -20.54 31.21
N THR A 815 24.96 -19.28 30.80
CA THR A 815 25.64 -18.38 29.81
C THR A 815 24.61 -17.43 29.16
N SER A 816 24.33 -16.27 29.76
CA SER A 816 25.02 -14.97 29.65
C SER A 816 24.51 -14.05 28.52
N TYR A 817 23.92 -12.93 28.97
CA TYR A 817 23.62 -11.66 28.31
C TYR A 817 22.32 -11.51 27.49
N GLY A 818 21.26 -11.19 28.24
CA GLY A 818 20.51 -9.95 28.00
C GLY A 818 19.08 -10.10 27.50
N ASN A 819 18.10 -10.22 28.42
CA ASN A 819 16.74 -9.70 28.27
C ASN A 819 15.90 -9.93 29.55
N ASP A 820 16.26 -9.29 30.66
CA ASP A 820 15.37 -9.18 31.83
C ASP A 820 14.96 -7.73 32.02
N LYS A 821 14.04 -7.27 31.17
CA LYS A 821 13.12 -6.16 31.50
C LYS A 821 11.71 -6.60 31.15
N GLU A 822 11.26 -7.68 31.77
CA GLU A 822 9.85 -8.06 31.78
C GLU A 822 9.25 -7.75 33.16
N ASN A 823 8.16 -6.96 33.14
CA ASN A 823 7.16 -6.80 34.20
C ASN A 823 7.50 -6.02 35.48
N PHE A 824 7.76 -4.72 35.37
CA PHE A 824 7.53 -3.79 36.48
C PHE A 824 6.53 -2.69 36.06
N HIS A 825 5.36 -2.61 36.69
CA HIS A 825 4.43 -1.50 36.46
C HIS A 825 4.73 -0.37 37.47
N PRO A 826 4.75 0.92 37.07
CA PRO A 826 4.96 2.08 37.95
C PRO A 826 4.21 2.00 39.30
N ASN A 827 2.96 1.56 39.27
CA ASN A 827 2.08 1.41 40.44
C ASN A 827 2.54 0.40 41.51
N MET A 828 3.58 -0.41 41.24
CA MET A 828 4.14 -1.35 42.22
C MET A 828 5.16 -0.69 43.17
N ILE A 829 5.64 0.52 42.85
CA ILE A 829 6.59 1.25 43.69
C ILE A 829 5.80 2.15 44.64
N ARG A 830 5.67 1.70 45.89
CA ARG A 830 5.04 2.45 46.98
C ARG A 830 6.10 2.93 47.98
N PRO A 831 5.80 3.93 48.82
CA PRO A 831 6.69 4.29 49.93
C PRO A 831 7.07 3.05 50.75
N LYS A 832 8.34 2.96 51.17
CA LYS A 832 8.98 1.82 51.84
C LYS A 832 9.26 0.57 50.98
N THR A 833 9.18 0.68 49.66
CA THR A 833 9.59 -0.39 48.73
C THR A 833 11.11 -0.38 48.54
N PHE A 834 11.76 -1.55 48.62
CA PHE A 834 13.22 -1.67 48.40
C PHE A 834 13.52 -1.90 46.92
N LEU A 835 14.51 -1.20 46.39
CA LEU A 835 14.83 -1.13 44.96
C LEU A 835 16.33 -1.33 44.73
N LEU A 836 16.67 -2.01 43.64
CA LEU A 836 18.03 -2.06 43.11
C LEU A 836 18.15 -1.06 41.94
N ILE A 837 19.08 -0.11 42.06
CA ILE A 837 19.16 1.07 41.18
C ILE A 837 20.54 1.15 40.53
N ASN A 838 20.56 1.51 39.24
CA ASN A 838 21.78 1.71 38.47
C ASN A 838 22.09 3.20 38.28
N VAL A 839 23.20 3.67 38.83
CA VAL A 839 23.65 5.06 38.74
C VAL A 839 24.77 5.16 37.69
N PRO A 840 24.53 5.84 36.55
CA PRO A 840 25.53 5.94 35.48
C PRO A 840 26.65 6.92 35.86
N THR A 841 27.90 6.57 35.54
CA THR A 841 29.04 7.49 35.69
C THR A 841 29.26 8.36 34.43
N GLU A 842 29.98 9.48 34.58
CA GLU A 842 30.29 10.41 33.47
C GLU A 842 30.98 9.72 32.27
N ASN A 843 31.71 8.64 32.54
CA ASN A 843 32.22 7.72 31.53
C ASN A 843 31.25 6.55 31.38
N LYS A 844 30.44 6.53 30.31
CA LYS A 844 29.39 5.53 29.97
C LYS A 844 29.82 4.04 29.87
N LYS A 845 30.96 3.64 30.43
CA LYS A 845 31.47 2.27 30.47
C LYS A 845 31.23 1.56 31.81
N ASN A 846 31.09 2.26 32.94
CA ASN A 846 30.86 1.66 34.26
C ASN A 846 29.59 2.23 34.91
N ASN A 847 28.69 1.37 35.39
CA ASN A 847 27.53 1.78 36.18
C ASN A 847 27.63 1.19 37.58
N TYR A 848 27.43 2.02 38.61
CA TYR A 848 27.38 1.57 40.00
C TYR A 848 25.96 1.13 40.35
N ARG A 849 25.82 0.06 41.11
CA ARG A 849 24.53 -0.49 41.54
C ARG A 849 24.39 -0.38 43.04
N TYR A 850 23.34 0.28 43.48
CA TYR A 850 23.04 0.55 44.89
C TYR A 850 21.66 0.00 45.25
N VAL A 851 21.49 -0.36 46.52
CA VAL A 851 20.17 -0.66 47.11
C VAL A 851 19.61 0.61 47.73
N ALA A 852 18.34 0.91 47.48
CA ALA A 852 17.66 2.04 48.09
C ALA A 852 16.26 1.68 48.54
N VAL A 853 15.70 2.49 49.43
CA VAL A 853 14.28 2.45 49.80
C VAL A 853 13.56 3.65 49.20
N ALA A 854 12.39 3.43 48.61
CA ALA A 854 11.56 4.51 48.07
C ALA A 854 10.87 5.27 49.20
N ASP A 855 11.07 6.58 49.25
CA ASP A 855 10.42 7.47 50.23
C ASP A 855 9.08 7.99 49.73
N THR A 856 8.95 8.20 48.41
CA THR A 856 7.72 8.66 47.74
C THR A 856 7.28 7.68 46.65
N SER A 857 6.02 7.81 46.22
CA SER A 857 5.55 7.23 44.96
C SER A 857 6.12 8.00 43.76
N ILE A 858 5.91 7.48 42.55
CA ILE A 858 6.33 8.14 41.31
C ILE A 858 5.56 9.46 41.13
N ASP A 859 6.30 10.55 40.97
CA ASP A 859 5.75 11.89 40.75
C ASP A 859 5.29 12.09 39.28
N GLU A 860 4.59 13.18 38.98
CA GLU A 860 4.01 13.46 37.64
C GLU A 860 5.07 13.49 36.50
N ASP A 861 6.33 13.78 36.85
CA ASP A 861 7.48 13.81 35.95
C ASP A 861 8.18 12.44 35.78
N GLY A 862 7.76 11.41 36.54
CA GLY A 862 8.32 10.05 36.47
C GLY A 862 9.54 9.78 37.36
N ASP A 863 9.83 10.69 38.28
CA ASP A 863 10.94 10.59 39.25
C ASP A 863 10.46 10.06 40.61
N ILE A 864 11.38 9.44 41.36
CA ILE A 864 11.14 8.83 42.67
C ILE A 864 12.19 9.33 43.64
N LYS A 865 11.77 9.78 44.82
CA LYS A 865 12.67 10.09 45.94
C LYS A 865 13.07 8.80 46.64
N VAL A 866 14.37 8.52 46.73
CA VAL A 866 14.91 7.32 47.36
C VAL A 866 16.00 7.67 48.37
N THR A 867 16.09 6.88 49.44
CA THR A 867 17.20 6.91 50.41
C THR A 867 18.07 5.67 50.21
N PHE A 868 19.38 5.85 49.99
CA PHE A 868 20.30 4.75 49.74
C PHE A 868 20.68 3.98 51.01
N LEU A 869 20.95 2.70 50.84
CA LEU A 869 21.47 1.82 51.89
C LEU A 869 22.90 1.39 51.53
N ARG A 870 23.77 1.36 52.53
CA ARG A 870 25.18 1.00 52.38
C ARG A 870 25.44 -0.41 52.88
N CYS A 871 26.17 -1.20 52.11
CA CYS A 871 26.56 -2.56 52.49
C CYS A 871 27.52 -2.54 53.70
N GLN A 872 27.27 -3.39 54.70
CA GLN A 872 28.12 -3.54 55.88
C GLN A 872 28.71 -4.96 55.84
N HIS A 873 30.03 -5.04 55.61
CA HIS A 873 30.83 -6.26 55.37
C HIS A 873 30.79 -6.80 53.93
N ASN A 874 31.84 -7.53 53.52
CA ASN A 874 32.03 -8.13 52.18
C ASN A 874 30.98 -9.18 51.78
N SER A 875 29.92 -9.36 52.56
CA SER A 875 28.75 -10.15 52.21
C SER A 875 27.61 -9.21 51.82
N ALA A 876 27.17 -9.27 50.56
CA ALA A 876 26.12 -8.43 49.98
C ALA A 876 24.70 -8.72 50.50
N LYS A 877 24.57 -9.03 51.80
CA LYS A 877 23.32 -9.39 52.48
C LYS A 877 22.88 -8.40 53.56
N ILE A 878 23.82 -7.65 54.16
CA ILE A 878 23.55 -6.77 55.30
C ILE A 878 23.73 -5.31 54.89
N PHE A 879 22.68 -4.52 55.11
CA PHE A 879 22.65 -3.11 54.72
C PHE A 879 22.29 -2.22 55.90
N LYS A 880 22.92 -1.05 55.94
CA LYS A 880 22.59 0.02 56.88
C LYS A 880 22.07 1.22 56.10
N ILE A 881 20.94 1.75 56.52
CA ILE A 881 20.36 2.95 55.91
C ILE A 881 21.15 4.20 56.31
N GLU A 882 21.52 5.01 55.33
CA GLU A 882 22.15 6.31 55.54
C GLU A 882 21.10 7.40 55.34
N HIS A 883 20.50 7.90 56.42
CA HIS A 883 19.37 8.85 56.36
C HIS A 883 19.71 10.18 55.68
N ASN A 884 20.99 10.48 55.47
CA ASN A 884 21.47 11.69 54.81
C ASN A 884 21.73 11.50 53.29
N ASP A 885 21.67 10.28 52.77
CA ASP A 885 21.94 9.97 51.36
C ASP A 885 20.63 9.78 50.58
N VAL A 886 20.02 10.91 50.24
CA VAL A 886 18.71 10.99 49.58
C VAL A 886 18.87 11.57 48.17
N SER A 887 18.29 10.91 47.17
CA SER A 887 18.36 11.33 45.76
C SER A 887 17.04 11.16 45.03
N TYR A 888 16.86 11.92 43.95
CA TYR A 888 15.76 11.75 43.00
C TYR A 888 16.26 10.94 41.81
N ILE A 889 15.61 9.80 41.55
CA ILE A 889 15.97 8.89 40.46
C ILE A 889 14.83 8.74 39.47
N SER A 890 15.15 8.61 38.20
CA SER A 890 14.17 8.33 37.17
C SER A 890 13.81 6.84 37.16
N TYR A 891 12.55 6.53 36.86
CA TYR A 891 12.05 5.15 36.72
C TYR A 891 12.94 4.26 35.81
N GLU A 892 13.59 4.83 34.79
CA GLU A 892 14.47 4.08 33.87
C GLU A 892 15.73 3.50 34.55
N GLN A 893 16.14 4.06 35.68
CA GLN A 893 17.34 3.67 36.44
C GLN A 893 17.11 2.48 37.37
N ILE A 894 15.85 2.04 37.54
CA ILE A 894 15.48 0.92 38.41
C ILE A 894 15.72 -0.39 37.66
N VAL A 895 16.43 -1.30 38.31
CA VAL A 895 16.79 -2.62 37.77
C VAL A 895 15.80 -3.69 38.25
N LYS A 896 15.50 -3.71 39.56
CA LYS A 896 14.64 -4.72 40.19
C LYS A 896 13.99 -4.19 41.46
N ILE A 897 12.75 -4.62 41.74
CA ILE A 897 12.12 -4.46 43.07
C ILE A 897 12.58 -5.61 43.96
N LEU A 898 13.10 -5.29 45.15
CA LEU A 898 13.63 -6.26 46.10
C LEU A 898 12.55 -6.70 47.10
N PRO A 899 12.61 -7.96 47.60
CA PRO A 899 11.73 -8.42 48.66
C PRO A 899 11.99 -7.63 49.96
N THR A 900 11.01 -7.58 50.86
CA THR A 900 11.14 -6.87 52.13
C THR A 900 12.21 -7.54 53.01
N PRO A 901 13.29 -6.84 53.42
CA PRO A 901 14.35 -7.39 54.24
C PRO A 901 13.94 -7.60 55.70
N LYS A 902 14.59 -8.55 56.38
CA LYS A 902 14.44 -8.78 57.83
C LYS A 902 15.22 -7.72 58.60
N LEU A 903 14.58 -7.06 59.55
CA LEU A 903 15.20 -6.01 60.37
C LEU A 903 15.89 -6.63 61.61
N GLN A 904 17.20 -6.46 61.74
CA GLN A 904 17.95 -6.82 62.95
C GLN A 904 18.39 -5.56 63.69
N LYS A 905 18.01 -5.43 64.96
CA LYS A 905 18.46 -4.33 65.83
C LYS A 905 19.62 -4.82 66.69
N LYS A 906 20.76 -4.13 66.63
CA LYS A 906 21.89 -4.32 67.56
C LYS A 906 22.14 -2.99 68.28
N GLY A 907 21.71 -2.89 69.53
CA GLY A 907 21.71 -1.64 70.29
C GLY A 907 20.79 -0.58 69.65
N SER A 908 21.27 0.65 69.50
CA SER A 908 20.54 1.76 68.85
C SER A 908 20.59 1.75 67.32
N ARG A 909 21.22 0.74 66.69
CA ARG A 909 21.41 0.66 65.24
C ARG A 909 20.55 -0.44 64.62
N SER A 910 19.88 -0.11 63.52
CA SER A 910 19.04 -1.02 62.73
C SER A 910 19.75 -1.45 61.44
N PHE A 911 19.76 -2.75 61.17
CA PHE A 911 20.33 -3.35 59.97
C PHE A 911 19.27 -4.11 59.18
N TYR A 912 19.33 -4.03 57.86
CA TYR A 912 18.43 -4.70 56.92
C TYR A 912 19.13 -5.91 56.32
N TYR A 913 18.55 -7.09 56.50
CA TYR A 913 19.09 -8.35 56.02
C TYR A 913 18.24 -8.91 54.87
N PHE A 914 18.87 -9.23 53.75
CA PHE A 914 18.25 -9.94 52.63
C PHE A 914 18.72 -11.40 52.62
N ASP A 915 17.78 -12.33 52.37
CA ASP A 915 18.07 -13.77 52.36
C ASP A 915 18.98 -14.15 51.16
N GLU A 916 18.84 -13.45 50.03
CA GLU A 916 19.67 -13.56 48.81
C GLU A 916 20.86 -12.59 48.78
N ASN A 917 21.95 -12.95 48.09
CA ASN A 917 23.06 -12.02 47.82
C ASN A 917 22.63 -10.99 46.78
N MET A 918 22.76 -9.70 47.09
CA MET A 918 22.40 -8.62 46.18
C MET A 918 23.56 -8.30 45.22
N ASP A 919 23.26 -8.17 43.92
CA ASP A 919 24.25 -7.83 42.87
C ASP A 919 24.55 -6.32 42.89
N ILE A 920 25.46 -5.95 43.79
CA ILE A 920 25.79 -4.57 44.16
C ILE A 920 27.22 -4.24 43.74
N PHE A 921 27.39 -3.02 43.25
CA PHE A 921 28.68 -2.47 42.89
C PHE A 921 28.71 -1.02 43.39
N GLU A 922 29.10 -0.85 44.65
CA GLU A 922 29.22 0.44 45.35
C GLU A 922 30.61 1.05 45.11
N LYS A 923 30.74 2.37 45.33
CA LYS A 923 32.01 3.12 45.20
C LYS A 923 32.70 3.29 46.55
#